data_AF-A0A3D5Q8R2-F1
#
_entry.id   AF-A0A3D5Q8R2-F1
#
_cell.length_a   1.000
_cell.length_b   1.000
_cell.length_c   1.000
_cell.angle_alpha   90.00
_cell.angle_beta   90.00
_cell.angle_gamma   90.00
#
_symmetry.space_group_name_H-M   'P 1'
#
loop_
_entity.id
_entity.type
_entity.pdbx_description
1 polymer ?
#
loop_
_entity_poly.entity_id
_entity_poly.type
_entity_poly.pdbx_seq_one_letter_code
_entity_poly.pdbx_strand_id
1 'polypeptide(L)'
;MISPPVLASVTFCYLILLFVVAYYSEKIYKKNPAFLNNPYVYTLTLAVYCTSWTYYGSVGRFTTHGIEFLAIYLGPTLVIFTWWFLLRKMVRISEEYSITSLVDFISFRYGKSNILGIVAAIFCLLGVIPYISLQLKSMSDTIQIMLGYELVREANIFKDESFYVALFIAIFSAVFGTRHFGDKRKHPALVGAIAFESILKLSIFLLAGFMVTFVIFNGVSDIFTQMINNDNIEVQRKFYSLATIQGAAASPSEWLAVILMSMMAVMFLPRQFHMAVVENLNERHIPKSMYLFPLYLFLINLFVIPIAFAGIIIFQNSGNADYYSLTIFLKEKQFFWAILVYLGGIAASTGMVIIASVSLGTVFVNNILLPFFVRILVRKKIGSILINLKRLMIIVIILLGYLYYYFVGNSFSLVSLGLTSFAAVTQLAPIIICGMFFKTVNEKGAIAGIIAGFVGWFYTLIIPFVVKAGLLPDSILYDGLFGIYLFNPTALFGLSGFDMWSHSLFWSLLFNIIFFFGVSIFSKQSESEKETAEACVEALKLERFIRSKAVISGLGVDDMQNILKDFFGEKYAANKIDEYLESIDKKRGELNAFEITELKSLTEKYLSEAVGPGAARLILNSYMDMIGSKEQKVMDVFKDLVSLSVTESRETLIKRLSELNLLLDVSKVFAGVGDLQSKIDRALSLIKETFRFDLVILRNIREEKLVAVSYVGDMTGGLISSYRVLEPEHSYIGKAVKLRKQFAVNDIDHIELNQFSSELKRHGIVSFCHTPIIIGGRLQGMLSFFSKEYKGLFTDEFLDLLQSVANQMGFLIDNSKQTEQLIKMREISKELEIAKEIQNSLLPDKFPEVRGLKVDATCISSEYVGGDYFDFFNVTEDGFDFVVADVSGHNIASALVMSEVRSLIKSIVNSRGELSPAEILGHINRGMYDDLAKLEFIITMIYVRVDTKNNRIIYANAGQNPPIICDKGKEAYEVVGGDPLLGVFSEYSFKEFTVDLQGNETILAYTDGLTDTQNVYGDFFGIENLKKTLCGVMFKDPSELKSYILDTLIEFRGDRDQTDDVTMVVISLR
;
A
#
# COMPACT_ATOMS: atom_id res chain seq x y z
N MET A 1 -36.48 20.34 -35.21
CA MET A 1 -36.17 20.21 -33.77
C MET A 1 -36.65 18.84 -33.32
N ILE A 2 -35.87 18.17 -32.49
CA ILE A 2 -36.24 16.87 -31.91
C ILE A 2 -36.72 17.13 -30.48
N SER A 3 -37.78 16.45 -30.04
CA SER A 3 -38.32 16.66 -28.71
C SER A 3 -37.35 16.20 -27.61
N PRO A 4 -37.17 16.96 -26.50
CA PRO A 4 -36.27 16.57 -25.40
C PRO A 4 -36.47 15.15 -24.86
N PRO A 5 -37.71 14.63 -24.69
CA PRO A 5 -37.92 13.27 -24.18
C PRO A 5 -37.35 12.19 -25.11
N VAL A 6 -37.42 12.39 -26.43
CA VAL A 6 -36.85 11.44 -27.41
C VAL A 6 -35.34 11.42 -27.31
N LEU A 7 -34.70 12.59 -27.23
CA LEU A 7 -33.25 12.68 -27.13
C LEU A 7 -32.75 12.03 -25.82
N ALA A 8 -33.40 12.35 -24.69
CA ALA A 8 -33.09 11.74 -23.40
C ALA A 8 -33.27 10.21 -23.41
N SER A 9 -34.36 9.72 -24.03
CA SER A 9 -34.63 8.29 -24.15
C SER A 9 -33.57 7.57 -24.99
N VAL A 10 -33.16 8.15 -26.12
CA VAL A 10 -32.10 7.60 -26.98
C VAL A 10 -30.77 7.51 -26.23
N THR A 11 -30.38 8.59 -25.54
CA THR A 11 -29.14 8.63 -24.75
C THR A 11 -29.17 7.63 -23.60
N PHE A 12 -30.30 7.52 -22.88
CA PHE A 12 -30.45 6.56 -21.79
C PHE A 12 -30.40 5.11 -22.29
N CYS A 13 -31.10 4.79 -23.38
CA CYS A 13 -31.04 3.47 -24.03
C CYS A 13 -29.62 3.11 -24.47
N TYR A 14 -28.87 4.08 -25.02
CA TYR A 14 -27.47 3.87 -25.38
C TYR A 14 -26.59 3.53 -24.16
N LEU A 15 -26.73 4.26 -23.05
CA LEU A 15 -25.96 3.97 -21.83
C LEU A 15 -26.31 2.60 -21.22
N ILE A 16 -27.58 2.20 -21.27
CA ILE A 16 -28.00 0.84 -20.89
C ILE A 16 -27.37 -0.19 -21.83
N LEU A 17 -27.38 0.06 -23.14
CA LEU A 17 -26.76 -0.84 -24.12
C LEU A 17 -25.28 -1.07 -23.82
N LEU A 18 -24.53 -0.03 -23.47
CA LEU A 18 -23.13 -0.17 -23.02
C LEU A 18 -23.02 -1.09 -21.78
N PHE A 19 -23.93 -0.96 -20.82
CA PHE A 19 -23.96 -1.84 -19.64
C PHE A 19 -24.23 -3.29 -20.01
N VAL A 20 -25.18 -3.52 -20.91
CA VAL A 20 -25.52 -4.84 -21.42
C VAL A 20 -24.32 -5.46 -22.13
N VAL A 21 -23.65 -4.70 -23.01
CA VAL A 21 -22.43 -5.14 -23.71
C VAL A 21 -21.33 -5.48 -22.70
N ALA A 22 -21.04 -4.59 -21.74
CA ALA A 22 -20.04 -4.81 -20.71
C ALA A 22 -20.31 -6.09 -19.89
N TYR A 23 -21.56 -6.29 -19.46
CA TYR A 23 -21.99 -7.48 -18.72
C TYR A 23 -21.84 -8.77 -19.55
N TYR A 24 -22.25 -8.75 -20.82
CA TYR A 24 -22.10 -9.89 -21.72
C TYR A 24 -20.63 -10.19 -22.04
N SER A 25 -19.80 -9.17 -22.25
CA SER A 25 -18.36 -9.33 -22.47
C SER A 25 -17.69 -10.05 -21.31
N GLU A 26 -18.04 -9.72 -20.07
CA GLU A 26 -17.52 -10.43 -18.90
C GLU A 26 -18.01 -11.89 -18.84
N LYS A 27 -19.30 -12.13 -19.10
CA LYS A 27 -19.88 -13.48 -19.11
C LYS A 27 -19.25 -14.36 -20.19
N ILE A 28 -18.98 -13.80 -21.37
CA ILE A 28 -18.30 -14.48 -22.47
C ILE A 28 -16.85 -14.77 -22.08
N TYR A 29 -16.14 -13.81 -21.49
CA TYR A 29 -14.77 -14.00 -21.03
C TYR A 29 -14.63 -15.17 -20.04
N LYS A 30 -15.56 -15.29 -19.09
CA LYS A 30 -15.58 -16.41 -18.13
C LYS A 30 -15.77 -17.77 -18.79
N LYS A 31 -16.49 -17.84 -19.91
CA LYS A 31 -16.73 -19.10 -20.65
C LYS A 31 -15.64 -19.39 -21.68
N ASN A 32 -15.15 -18.36 -22.38
CA ASN A 32 -14.18 -18.47 -23.46
C ASN A 32 -13.30 -17.21 -23.50
N PRO A 33 -12.15 -17.22 -22.80
CA PRO A 33 -11.22 -16.09 -22.78
C PRO A 33 -10.66 -15.71 -24.16
N ALA A 34 -10.61 -16.67 -25.10
CA ALA A 34 -10.04 -16.44 -26.44
C ALA A 34 -10.83 -15.43 -27.28
N PHE A 35 -12.13 -15.21 -26.98
CA PHE A 35 -12.96 -14.27 -27.73
C PHE A 35 -12.50 -12.82 -27.57
N LEU A 36 -12.20 -12.40 -26.34
CA LEU A 36 -11.68 -11.06 -26.06
C LEU A 36 -10.15 -10.99 -26.16
N ASN A 37 -9.46 -12.12 -25.98
CA ASN A 37 -8.02 -12.24 -26.18
C ASN A 37 -7.66 -12.37 -27.66
N ASN A 38 -8.01 -11.34 -28.45
CA ASN A 38 -7.84 -11.31 -29.89
C ASN A 38 -7.22 -9.97 -30.35
N PRO A 39 -6.23 -9.99 -31.27
CA PRO A 39 -5.63 -8.77 -31.81
C PRO A 39 -6.61 -7.76 -32.43
N TYR A 40 -7.73 -8.22 -33.01
CA TYR A 40 -8.74 -7.32 -33.59
C TYR A 40 -9.45 -6.50 -32.51
N VAL A 41 -9.87 -7.16 -31.41
CA VAL A 41 -10.52 -6.50 -30.27
C VAL A 41 -9.55 -5.51 -29.62
N TYR A 42 -8.30 -5.91 -29.42
CA TYR A 42 -7.25 -5.03 -28.89
C TYR A 42 -6.98 -3.81 -29.81
N THR A 43 -7.03 -3.98 -31.14
CA THR A 43 -6.92 -2.82 -32.05
C THR A 43 -8.11 -1.86 -31.87
N LEU A 44 -9.33 -2.41 -31.76
CA LEU A 44 -10.53 -1.59 -31.56
C LEU A 44 -10.54 -0.87 -30.20
N THR A 45 -9.87 -1.41 -29.17
CA THR A 45 -9.70 -0.67 -27.91
C THR A 45 -8.72 0.48 -28.04
N LEU A 46 -7.68 0.37 -28.87
CA LEU A 46 -6.78 1.49 -29.19
C LEU A 46 -7.49 2.62 -29.95
N ALA A 47 -8.55 2.28 -30.71
CA ALA A 47 -9.42 3.26 -31.36
C ALA A 47 -10.20 4.16 -30.40
N VAL A 48 -10.10 3.93 -29.08
CA VAL A 48 -10.52 4.92 -28.08
C VAL A 48 -9.80 6.27 -28.26
N TYR A 49 -8.67 6.34 -28.97
CA TYR A 49 -8.02 7.59 -29.41
C TYR A 49 -8.96 8.51 -30.21
N CYS A 50 -9.84 7.93 -31.01
CA CYS A 50 -10.85 8.64 -31.78
C CYS A 50 -12.05 8.97 -30.88
N THR A 51 -12.00 10.16 -30.27
CA THR A 51 -13.06 10.71 -29.39
C THR A 51 -13.88 11.77 -30.13
N SER A 52 -14.68 12.55 -29.41
CA SER A 52 -15.55 13.57 -30.01
C SER A 52 -14.82 14.60 -30.86
N TRP A 53 -13.53 14.84 -30.59
CA TRP A 53 -12.72 15.73 -31.42
C TRP A 53 -12.36 15.14 -32.79
N THR A 54 -12.29 13.81 -32.93
CA THR A 54 -12.12 13.15 -34.23
C THR A 54 -13.44 13.17 -34.98
N TYR A 55 -14.52 12.92 -34.24
CA TYR A 55 -15.85 12.79 -34.80
C TYR A 55 -16.48 14.13 -35.24
N TYR A 56 -16.26 15.19 -34.45
CA TYR A 56 -16.74 16.55 -34.71
C TYR A 56 -15.59 17.49 -35.07
N GLY A 57 -14.63 17.64 -34.15
CA GLY A 57 -13.56 18.65 -34.28
C GLY A 57 -12.67 18.53 -35.53
N SER A 58 -12.54 17.36 -36.16
CA SER A 58 -11.72 17.21 -37.37
C SER A 58 -12.35 17.89 -38.58
N VAL A 59 -13.67 17.91 -38.64
CA VAL A 59 -14.43 18.64 -39.66
C VAL A 59 -14.19 20.14 -39.49
N GLY A 60 -14.29 20.66 -38.27
CA GLY A 60 -14.04 22.07 -37.97
C GLY A 60 -12.58 22.49 -38.13
N ARG A 61 -11.61 21.64 -37.75
CA ARG A 61 -10.18 21.90 -37.95
C ARG A 61 -9.83 21.94 -39.44
N PHE A 62 -10.43 21.09 -40.28
CA PHE A 62 -10.27 21.20 -41.73
C PHE A 62 -10.87 22.50 -42.26
N THR A 63 -12.07 22.91 -41.82
CA THR A 63 -12.71 24.17 -42.25
C THR A 63 -11.92 25.43 -41.89
N THR A 64 -11.02 25.36 -40.92
CA THR A 64 -10.22 26.49 -40.42
C THR A 64 -8.75 26.44 -40.84
N HIS A 65 -8.10 25.27 -40.84
CA HIS A 65 -6.66 25.09 -41.07
C HIS A 65 -6.36 24.16 -42.27
N GLY A 66 -7.38 23.67 -42.98
CA GLY A 66 -7.21 22.84 -44.18
C GLY A 66 -6.59 21.48 -43.87
N ILE A 67 -5.70 21.01 -44.76
CA ILE A 67 -5.03 19.70 -44.69
C ILE A 67 -4.22 19.52 -43.40
N GLU A 68 -3.91 20.60 -42.68
CA GLU A 68 -3.21 20.55 -41.39
C GLU A 68 -3.84 19.57 -40.39
N PHE A 69 -5.17 19.42 -40.40
CA PHE A 69 -5.85 18.50 -39.49
C PHE A 69 -5.31 17.05 -39.56
N LEU A 70 -4.72 16.64 -40.69
CA LEU A 70 -4.11 15.31 -40.83
C LEU A 70 -2.88 15.09 -39.93
N ALA A 71 -2.20 16.16 -39.49
CA ALA A 71 -1.05 16.08 -38.58
C ALA A 71 -1.38 15.28 -37.30
N ILE A 72 -2.62 15.44 -36.83
CA ILE A 72 -3.19 14.74 -35.67
C ILE A 72 -3.16 13.22 -35.84
N TYR A 73 -3.40 12.73 -37.06
CA TYR A 73 -3.51 11.30 -37.37
C TYR A 73 -2.20 10.72 -37.91
N LEU A 74 -1.41 11.57 -38.56
CA LEU A 74 -0.08 11.23 -39.05
C LEU A 74 0.87 10.94 -37.88
N GLY A 75 0.81 11.71 -36.79
CA GLY A 75 1.61 11.47 -35.59
C GLY A 75 1.47 10.04 -35.04
N PRO A 76 0.27 9.58 -34.66
CA PRO A 76 0.03 8.20 -34.25
C PRO A 76 0.49 7.18 -35.30
N THR A 77 0.23 7.42 -36.58
CA THR A 77 0.66 6.53 -37.68
C THR A 77 2.18 6.35 -37.72
N LEU A 78 2.93 7.43 -37.49
CA LEU A 78 4.39 7.40 -37.47
C LEU A 78 4.97 6.76 -36.20
N VAL A 79 4.40 7.03 -35.02
CA VAL A 79 4.95 6.47 -33.77
C VAL A 79 4.74 4.95 -33.69
N ILE A 80 3.75 4.39 -34.39
CA ILE A 80 3.47 2.95 -34.42
C ILE A 80 4.66 2.12 -34.93
N PHE A 81 5.51 2.66 -35.81
CA PHE A 81 6.74 1.96 -36.22
C PHE A 81 7.66 1.66 -35.03
N THR A 82 7.58 2.46 -33.96
CA THR A 82 8.34 2.25 -32.73
C THR A 82 7.67 1.27 -31.76
N TRP A 83 6.40 0.89 -31.96
CA TRP A 83 5.63 0.06 -31.00
C TRP A 83 6.23 -1.32 -30.78
N TRP A 84 6.87 -1.89 -31.79
CA TRP A 84 7.58 -3.16 -31.62
C TRP A 84 8.68 -3.09 -30.56
N PHE A 85 9.28 -1.91 -30.37
CA PHE A 85 10.34 -1.68 -29.38
C PHE A 85 9.80 -1.01 -28.12
N LEU A 86 9.07 0.11 -28.25
CA LEU A 86 8.58 0.89 -27.12
C LEU A 86 7.37 0.25 -26.45
N LEU A 87 6.28 0.08 -27.20
CA LEU A 87 5.02 -0.40 -26.64
C LEU A 87 5.16 -1.84 -26.11
N ARG A 88 5.82 -2.72 -26.87
CA ARG A 88 6.12 -4.09 -26.45
C ARG A 88 6.90 -4.12 -25.13
N LYS A 89 7.89 -3.26 -24.99
CA LYS A 89 8.70 -3.16 -23.77
C LYS A 89 7.88 -2.68 -22.58
N MET A 90 7.02 -1.67 -22.77
CA MET A 90 6.09 -1.21 -21.72
C MET A 90 5.10 -2.29 -21.30
N VAL A 91 4.49 -3.01 -22.25
CA VAL A 91 3.56 -4.13 -21.98
C VAL A 91 4.25 -5.20 -21.15
N ARG A 92 5.46 -5.62 -21.54
CA ARG A 92 6.20 -6.64 -20.80
C ARG A 92 6.58 -6.21 -19.37
N ILE A 93 7.06 -4.98 -19.20
CA ILE A 93 7.40 -4.44 -17.87
C ILE A 93 6.13 -4.35 -17.00
N SER A 94 5.01 -3.91 -17.56
CA SER A 94 3.74 -3.82 -16.83
C SER A 94 3.19 -5.20 -16.46
N GLU A 95 3.33 -6.17 -17.35
CA GLU A 95 2.95 -7.56 -17.10
C GLU A 95 3.77 -8.16 -15.95
N GLU A 96 5.10 -8.05 -16.02
CA GLU A 96 6.03 -8.61 -15.04
C GLU A 96 5.86 -7.98 -13.65
N TYR A 97 5.82 -6.64 -13.58
CA TYR A 97 5.88 -5.91 -12.31
C TYR A 97 4.53 -5.43 -11.77
N SER A 98 3.41 -5.88 -12.35
CA SER A 98 2.05 -5.49 -11.92
C SER A 98 1.79 -4.00 -11.94
N ILE A 99 2.32 -3.31 -12.95
CA ILE A 99 2.13 -1.88 -13.08
C ILE A 99 0.72 -1.62 -13.61
N THR A 100 -0.09 -0.89 -12.85
CA THR A 100 -1.53 -0.68 -13.15
C THR A 100 -1.83 0.64 -13.85
N SER A 101 -0.86 1.55 -13.91
CA SER A 101 -1.04 2.87 -14.50
C SER A 101 0.26 3.47 -15.05
N LEU A 102 0.13 4.56 -15.82
CA LEU A 102 1.27 5.33 -16.32
C LEU A 102 2.14 5.90 -15.19
N VAL A 103 1.50 6.36 -14.12
CA VAL A 103 2.19 6.94 -12.97
C VAL A 103 2.98 5.85 -12.24
N ASP A 104 2.37 4.69 -12.04
CA ASP A 104 3.07 3.55 -11.44
C ASP A 104 4.28 3.13 -12.30
N PHE A 105 4.19 3.25 -13.63
CA PHE A 105 5.30 2.97 -14.54
C PHE A 105 6.47 3.93 -14.32
N ILE A 106 6.17 5.23 -14.22
CA ILE A 106 7.16 6.26 -13.93
C ILE A 106 7.78 6.01 -12.55
N SER A 107 6.97 5.85 -11.50
CA SER A 107 7.47 5.57 -10.15
C SER A 107 8.33 4.31 -10.09
N PHE A 108 7.89 3.23 -10.75
CA PHE A 108 8.64 1.97 -10.79
C PHE A 108 10.03 2.17 -11.41
N ARG A 109 10.13 2.87 -12.55
CA ARG A 109 11.42 3.10 -13.22
C ARG A 109 12.42 3.81 -12.31
N TYR A 110 11.98 4.76 -11.51
CA TYR A 110 12.85 5.57 -10.65
C TYR A 110 12.79 5.10 -9.19
N GLY A 111 13.09 3.81 -8.97
CA GLY A 111 13.32 3.25 -7.64
C GLY A 111 12.06 3.06 -6.79
N LYS A 112 10.86 2.98 -7.42
CA LYS A 112 9.55 2.94 -6.75
C LYS A 112 9.29 4.18 -5.87
N SER A 113 9.68 5.38 -6.35
CA SER A 113 9.49 6.63 -5.60
C SER A 113 8.02 7.05 -5.45
N ASN A 114 7.62 7.29 -4.21
CA ASN A 114 6.30 7.84 -3.86
C ASN A 114 6.17 9.33 -4.24
N ILE A 115 7.23 10.13 -4.06
CA ILE A 115 7.20 11.57 -4.35
C ILE A 115 7.02 11.78 -5.85
N LEU A 116 7.81 11.07 -6.67
CA LEU A 116 7.66 11.13 -8.12
C LEU A 116 6.27 10.65 -8.56
N GLY A 117 5.71 9.64 -7.89
CA GLY A 117 4.35 9.15 -8.14
C GLY A 117 3.29 10.21 -7.88
N ILE A 118 3.37 10.93 -6.76
CA ILE A 118 2.47 12.04 -6.42
C ILE A 118 2.59 13.16 -7.46
N VAL A 119 3.82 13.57 -7.80
CA VAL A 119 4.09 14.63 -8.78
C VAL A 119 3.52 14.25 -10.14
N ALA A 120 3.83 13.04 -10.63
CA ALA A 120 3.32 12.54 -11.91
C ALA A 120 1.79 12.40 -11.91
N ALA A 121 1.17 11.97 -10.80
CA ALA A 121 -0.29 11.89 -10.67
C ALA A 121 -0.97 13.26 -10.81
N ILE A 122 -0.50 14.26 -10.07
CA ILE A 122 -1.04 15.63 -10.11
C ILE A 122 -0.97 16.18 -11.54
N PHE A 123 0.18 16.05 -12.18
CA PHE A 123 0.37 16.57 -13.53
C PHE A 123 -0.37 15.77 -14.61
N CYS A 124 -0.54 14.46 -14.44
CA CYS A 124 -1.45 13.66 -15.27
C CYS A 124 -2.90 14.15 -15.16
N LEU A 125 -3.37 14.50 -13.95
CA LEU A 125 -4.71 15.06 -13.78
C LEU A 125 -4.84 16.41 -14.48
N LEU A 126 -3.90 17.33 -14.24
CA LEU A 126 -3.90 18.66 -14.89
C LEU A 126 -3.90 18.55 -16.42
N GLY A 127 -3.16 17.61 -16.98
CA GLY A 127 -3.12 17.37 -18.43
C GLY A 127 -4.42 16.77 -19.00
N VAL A 128 -5.21 16.05 -18.20
CA VAL A 128 -6.46 15.40 -18.67
C VAL A 128 -7.70 16.27 -18.46
N ILE A 129 -7.68 17.25 -17.54
CA ILE A 129 -8.81 18.15 -17.29
C ILE A 129 -9.32 18.85 -18.58
N PRO A 130 -8.48 19.50 -19.41
CA PRO A 130 -8.96 20.13 -20.64
C PRO A 130 -9.54 19.11 -21.62
N TYR A 131 -9.06 17.87 -21.56
CA TYR A 131 -9.56 16.79 -22.41
C TYR A 131 -10.93 16.28 -21.96
N ILE A 132 -11.19 16.18 -20.66
CA ILE A 132 -12.54 15.85 -20.13
C ILE A 132 -13.49 16.99 -20.45
N SER A 133 -13.05 18.24 -20.24
CA SER A 133 -13.81 19.44 -20.59
C SER A 133 -14.28 19.45 -22.04
N LEU A 134 -13.37 19.11 -22.96
CA LEU A 134 -13.67 18.92 -24.38
C LEU A 134 -14.79 17.90 -24.63
N GLN A 135 -14.76 16.75 -23.96
CA GLN A 135 -15.81 15.74 -24.14
C GLN A 135 -17.16 16.24 -23.62
N LEU A 136 -17.18 16.88 -22.44
CA LEU A 136 -18.39 17.45 -21.87
C LEU A 136 -18.97 18.56 -22.76
N LYS A 137 -18.12 19.43 -23.31
CA LYS A 137 -18.50 20.45 -24.30
C LYS A 137 -19.21 19.82 -25.50
N SER A 138 -18.58 18.82 -26.13
CA SER A 138 -19.17 18.16 -27.30
C SER A 138 -20.53 17.51 -27.01
N MET A 139 -20.73 16.96 -25.83
CA MET A 139 -22.03 16.38 -25.44
C MET A 139 -23.07 17.47 -25.21
N SER A 140 -22.71 18.54 -24.51
CA SER A 140 -23.65 19.62 -24.20
C SER A 140 -24.06 20.38 -25.46
N ASP A 141 -23.08 20.82 -26.25
CA ASP A 141 -23.33 21.58 -27.48
C ASP A 141 -24.20 20.77 -28.46
N THR A 142 -23.95 19.47 -28.62
CA THR A 142 -24.77 18.63 -29.52
C THR A 142 -26.19 18.43 -29.01
N ILE A 143 -26.41 18.36 -27.69
CA ILE A 143 -27.76 18.35 -27.11
C ILE A 143 -28.47 19.67 -27.44
N GLN A 144 -27.84 20.82 -27.18
CA GLN A 144 -28.43 22.14 -27.44
C GLN A 144 -28.75 22.33 -28.93
N ILE A 145 -27.83 21.93 -29.82
CA ILE A 145 -28.04 21.95 -31.27
C ILE A 145 -29.24 21.08 -31.71
N MET A 146 -29.41 19.90 -31.12
CA MET A 146 -30.53 18.99 -31.44
C MET A 146 -31.89 19.51 -30.97
N LEU A 147 -31.89 20.18 -29.81
CA LEU A 147 -33.06 20.88 -29.26
C LEU A 147 -33.38 22.18 -30.02
N GLY A 148 -32.38 22.73 -30.73
CA GLY A 148 -32.49 23.98 -31.47
C GLY A 148 -32.42 25.22 -30.57
N TYR A 149 -31.80 25.09 -29.40
CA TYR A 149 -31.44 26.22 -28.57
C TYR A 149 -30.19 26.90 -29.12
N GLU A 150 -30.13 28.23 -29.01
CA GLU A 150 -28.88 28.95 -29.25
C GLU A 150 -27.86 28.57 -28.17
N LEU A 151 -26.58 28.49 -28.56
CA LEU A 151 -25.45 28.18 -27.68
C LEU A 151 -25.16 29.37 -26.73
N VAL A 152 -26.14 29.76 -25.92
CA VAL A 152 -26.06 30.88 -24.98
C VAL A 152 -25.61 30.39 -23.62
N ARG A 153 -24.62 31.09 -23.05
CA ARG A 153 -24.07 30.79 -21.73
C ARG A 153 -25.04 31.20 -20.63
N GLU A 154 -25.49 30.24 -19.83
CA GLU A 154 -26.11 30.49 -18.53
C GLU A 154 -25.06 31.03 -17.54
N ALA A 155 -25.33 32.18 -16.92
CA ALA A 155 -24.42 32.79 -15.94
C ALA A 155 -24.43 32.08 -14.58
N ASN A 156 -25.42 31.23 -14.33
CA ASN A 156 -25.55 30.45 -13.10
C ASN A 156 -25.30 28.97 -13.39
N ILE A 157 -24.29 28.41 -12.72
CA ILE A 157 -23.90 27.00 -12.82
C ILE A 157 -25.08 26.05 -12.58
N PHE A 158 -25.98 26.37 -11.64
CA PHE A 158 -27.12 25.50 -11.31
C PHE A 158 -28.25 25.55 -12.33
N LYS A 159 -28.23 26.51 -13.25
CA LYS A 159 -29.20 26.62 -14.33
C LYS A 159 -28.64 26.16 -15.69
N ASP A 160 -27.32 25.96 -15.77
CA ASP A 160 -26.66 25.39 -16.93
C ASP A 160 -27.03 23.90 -17.08
N GLU A 161 -27.70 23.55 -18.18
CA GLU A 161 -28.07 22.17 -18.51
C GLU A 161 -26.83 21.24 -18.57
N SER A 162 -25.68 21.79 -18.96
CA SER A 162 -24.41 21.08 -19.07
C SER A 162 -23.92 20.56 -17.71
N PHE A 163 -24.25 21.24 -16.61
CA PHE A 163 -23.92 20.81 -15.25
C PHE A 163 -24.61 19.50 -14.91
N TYR A 164 -25.91 19.39 -15.22
CA TYR A 164 -26.69 18.18 -14.94
C TYR A 164 -26.24 17.00 -15.80
N VAL A 165 -25.86 17.26 -17.06
CA VAL A 165 -25.25 16.24 -17.94
C VAL A 165 -23.94 15.74 -17.32
N ALA A 166 -23.06 16.63 -16.88
CA ALA A 166 -21.80 16.27 -16.24
C ALA A 166 -22.02 15.50 -14.92
N LEU A 167 -22.98 15.92 -14.09
CA LEU A 167 -23.32 15.26 -12.83
C LEU A 167 -23.88 13.85 -13.07
N PHE A 168 -24.77 13.70 -14.05
CA PHE A 168 -25.32 12.39 -14.43
C PHE A 168 -24.22 11.45 -14.92
N ILE A 169 -23.32 11.92 -15.78
CA ILE A 169 -22.15 11.15 -16.23
C ILE A 169 -21.22 10.83 -15.07
N ALA A 170 -21.02 11.75 -14.11
CA ALA A 170 -20.19 11.53 -12.94
C ALA A 170 -20.74 10.41 -12.05
N ILE A 171 -22.04 10.46 -11.73
CA ILE A 171 -22.72 9.42 -10.95
C ILE A 171 -22.69 8.09 -11.70
N PHE A 172 -23.03 8.10 -12.98
CA PHE A 172 -23.01 6.91 -13.82
C PHE A 172 -21.61 6.29 -13.88
N SER A 173 -20.58 7.10 -14.09
CA SER A 173 -19.17 6.66 -14.13
C SER A 173 -18.71 6.12 -12.79
N ALA A 174 -19.13 6.73 -11.68
CA ALA A 174 -18.80 6.25 -10.33
C ALA A 174 -19.44 4.88 -10.04
N VAL A 175 -20.71 4.69 -10.42
CA VAL A 175 -21.39 3.39 -10.26
C VAL A 175 -20.77 2.34 -11.17
N PHE A 176 -20.64 2.63 -12.46
CA PHE A 176 -20.14 1.69 -13.46
C PHE A 176 -18.67 1.32 -13.23
N GLY A 177 -17.84 2.35 -13.01
CA GLY A 177 -16.40 2.25 -12.89
C GLY A 177 -15.94 1.51 -11.63
N THR A 178 -16.75 1.47 -10.57
CA THR A 178 -16.39 0.80 -9.30
C THR A 178 -17.07 -0.55 -9.08
N ARG A 179 -18.06 -0.92 -9.90
CA ARG A 179 -18.82 -2.19 -9.77
C ARG A 179 -17.99 -3.44 -10.10
N HIS A 180 -16.89 -3.27 -10.82
CA HIS A 180 -16.01 -4.34 -11.29
C HIS A 180 -14.65 -4.38 -10.57
N PHE A 181 -14.47 -3.59 -9.50
CA PHE A 181 -13.26 -3.62 -8.69
C PHE A 181 -13.35 -4.73 -7.64
N GLY A 182 -13.04 -5.93 -8.11
CA GLY A 182 -12.83 -7.14 -7.33
C GLY A 182 -12.39 -8.25 -8.29
N ASP A 183 -11.22 -8.85 -8.02
CA ASP A 183 -10.66 -10.07 -8.60
C ASP A 183 -9.78 -10.05 -9.86
N LYS A 184 -9.71 -9.03 -10.73
CA LYS A 184 -8.87 -9.17 -11.95
C LYS A 184 -8.13 -7.91 -12.35
N ARG A 185 -6.81 -8.06 -12.56
CA ARG A 185 -5.86 -7.10 -13.14
C ARG A 185 -6.29 -6.50 -14.49
N LYS A 186 -7.24 -7.15 -15.17
CA LYS A 186 -7.72 -6.82 -16.53
C LYS A 186 -9.24 -6.79 -16.53
N HIS A 187 -9.83 -5.78 -17.18
CA HIS A 187 -11.27 -5.50 -17.17
C HIS A 187 -11.91 -5.88 -18.51
N PRO A 188 -12.23 -7.17 -18.75
CA PRO A 188 -12.83 -7.63 -20.01
C PRO A 188 -14.16 -6.95 -20.33
N ALA A 189 -14.92 -6.54 -19.30
CA ALA A 189 -16.13 -5.73 -19.45
C ALA A 189 -15.84 -4.38 -20.14
N LEU A 190 -14.75 -3.71 -19.74
CA LEU A 190 -14.34 -2.42 -20.28
C LEU A 190 -13.81 -2.57 -21.71
N VAL A 191 -12.96 -3.57 -21.94
CA VAL A 191 -12.39 -3.90 -23.27
C VAL A 191 -13.52 -4.14 -24.29
N GLY A 192 -14.52 -4.94 -23.91
CA GLY A 192 -15.65 -5.24 -24.78
C GLY A 192 -16.53 -4.03 -25.10
N ALA A 193 -16.83 -3.19 -24.09
CA ALA A 193 -17.60 -1.97 -24.28
C ALA A 193 -16.91 -0.99 -25.25
N ILE A 194 -15.60 -0.77 -25.07
CA ILE A 194 -14.83 0.15 -25.93
C ILE A 194 -14.73 -0.38 -27.36
N ALA A 195 -14.48 -1.67 -27.53
CA ALA A 195 -14.41 -2.26 -28.86
C ALA A 195 -15.74 -2.09 -29.61
N PHE A 196 -16.87 -2.28 -28.92
CA PHE A 196 -18.19 -2.02 -29.47
C PHE A 196 -18.40 -0.53 -29.82
N GLU A 197 -18.05 0.39 -28.92
CA GLU A 197 -18.12 1.83 -29.18
C GLU A 197 -17.31 2.22 -30.43
N SER A 198 -16.08 1.71 -30.56
CA SER A 198 -15.23 1.98 -31.72
C SER A 198 -15.84 1.51 -33.03
N ILE A 199 -16.46 0.33 -33.05
CA ILE A 199 -17.19 -0.16 -34.24
C ILE A 199 -18.38 0.76 -34.54
N LEU A 200 -19.15 1.12 -33.51
CA LEU A 200 -20.35 1.95 -33.65
C LEU A 200 -20.01 3.32 -34.22
N LYS A 201 -19.00 4.00 -33.65
CA LYS A 201 -18.50 5.30 -34.09
C LYS A 201 -18.06 5.27 -35.56
N LEU A 202 -17.21 4.30 -35.91
CA LEU A 202 -16.71 4.16 -37.27
C LEU A 202 -17.84 3.91 -38.26
N SER A 203 -18.74 2.99 -37.94
CA SER A 203 -19.85 2.61 -38.83
C SER A 203 -20.81 3.79 -39.06
N ILE A 204 -21.21 4.48 -37.99
CA ILE A 204 -22.10 5.64 -38.08
C ILE A 204 -21.44 6.77 -38.88
N PHE A 205 -20.16 7.08 -38.61
CA PHE A 205 -19.47 8.17 -39.30
C PHE A 205 -19.29 7.88 -40.80
N LEU A 206 -18.94 6.64 -41.16
CA LEU A 206 -18.82 6.23 -42.57
C LEU A 206 -20.18 6.28 -43.29
N LEU A 207 -21.25 5.82 -42.65
CA LEU A 207 -22.61 5.88 -43.22
C LEU A 207 -23.08 7.33 -43.38
N ALA A 208 -22.84 8.18 -42.38
CA ALA A 208 -23.17 9.60 -42.45
C ALA A 208 -22.38 10.30 -43.55
N GLY A 209 -21.08 10.05 -43.65
CA GLY A 209 -20.22 10.58 -44.71
C GLY A 209 -20.63 10.11 -46.10
N PHE A 210 -21.02 8.84 -46.24
CA PHE A 210 -21.59 8.31 -47.47
C PHE A 210 -22.91 9.02 -47.83
N MET A 211 -23.82 9.20 -46.87
CA MET A 211 -25.09 9.90 -47.08
C MET A 211 -24.89 11.36 -47.51
N VAL A 212 -23.99 12.09 -46.85
CA VAL A 212 -23.65 13.46 -47.27
C VAL A 212 -23.07 13.43 -48.68
N THR A 213 -22.06 12.61 -48.93
CA THR A 213 -21.27 12.68 -50.17
C THR A 213 -22.03 12.19 -51.41
N PHE A 214 -22.84 11.15 -51.29
CA PHE A 214 -23.46 10.46 -52.44
C PHE A 214 -24.99 10.56 -52.51
N VAL A 215 -25.66 10.97 -51.43
CA VAL A 215 -27.13 11.10 -51.43
C VAL A 215 -27.58 12.56 -51.35
N ILE A 216 -27.00 13.35 -50.44
CA ILE A 216 -27.26 14.81 -50.39
C ILE A 216 -26.56 15.50 -51.56
N PHE A 217 -25.33 15.07 -51.87
CA PHE A 217 -24.57 15.48 -53.04
C PHE A 217 -24.41 14.31 -54.02
N ASN A 218 -24.16 14.58 -55.29
CA ASN A 218 -23.99 13.54 -56.32
C ASN A 218 -22.52 13.07 -56.45
N GLY A 219 -21.85 12.87 -55.31
CA GLY A 219 -20.45 12.47 -55.23
C GLY A 219 -19.48 13.62 -54.90
N VAL A 220 -18.21 13.26 -54.65
CA VAL A 220 -17.16 14.22 -54.27
C VAL A 220 -16.92 15.29 -55.36
N SER A 221 -17.04 14.90 -56.63
CA SER A 221 -16.87 15.84 -57.75
C SER A 221 -17.92 16.95 -57.73
N ASP A 222 -19.17 16.62 -57.39
CA ASP A 222 -20.27 17.59 -57.32
C ASP A 222 -20.01 18.62 -56.22
N ILE A 223 -19.56 18.18 -55.04
CA ILE A 223 -19.15 19.06 -53.94
C ILE A 223 -18.07 20.05 -54.40
N PHE A 224 -17.04 19.58 -55.10
CA PHE A 224 -15.95 20.45 -55.56
C PHE A 224 -16.43 21.43 -56.64
N THR A 225 -17.26 20.98 -57.58
CA THR A 225 -17.84 21.86 -58.60
C THR A 225 -18.73 22.95 -57.97
N GLN A 226 -19.55 22.61 -56.99
CA GLN A 226 -20.39 23.58 -56.27
C GLN A 226 -19.59 24.54 -55.38
N MET A 227 -18.44 24.13 -54.84
CA MET A 227 -17.52 25.03 -54.14
C MET A 227 -16.87 26.05 -55.09
N ILE A 228 -16.41 25.61 -56.26
CA ILE A 228 -15.72 26.46 -57.25
C ILE A 228 -16.70 27.45 -57.90
N ASN A 229 -17.92 27.00 -58.20
CA ASN A 229 -18.93 27.81 -58.89
C ASN A 229 -19.92 28.51 -57.95
N ASN A 230 -19.63 28.58 -56.64
CA ASN A 230 -20.54 29.17 -55.67
C ASN A 230 -20.65 30.69 -55.87
N ASP A 231 -21.85 31.28 -55.79
CA ASP A 231 -22.01 32.74 -55.91
C ASP A 231 -21.29 33.51 -54.79
N ASN A 232 -21.04 32.87 -53.66
CA ASN A 232 -20.32 33.45 -52.54
C ASN A 232 -18.79 33.35 -52.73
N ILE A 233 -18.15 34.50 -52.96
CA ILE A 233 -16.70 34.65 -53.13
C ILE A 233 -15.91 34.11 -51.92
N GLU A 234 -16.46 34.18 -50.71
CA GLU A 234 -15.81 33.68 -49.50
C GLU A 234 -15.72 32.14 -49.51
N VAL A 235 -16.78 31.47 -49.96
CA VAL A 235 -16.82 30.01 -50.13
C VAL A 235 -15.81 29.57 -51.18
N GLN A 236 -15.76 30.26 -52.33
CA GLN A 236 -14.76 29.99 -53.36
C GLN A 236 -13.33 30.16 -52.84
N ARG A 237 -13.04 31.25 -52.11
CA ARG A 237 -11.72 31.50 -51.53
C ARG A 237 -11.31 30.39 -50.57
N LYS A 238 -12.24 29.90 -49.75
CA LYS A 238 -11.99 28.76 -48.85
C LYS A 238 -11.63 27.49 -49.58
N PHE A 239 -12.21 27.21 -50.75
CA PHE A 239 -11.81 26.05 -51.53
C PHE A 239 -10.31 26.09 -51.86
N TYR A 240 -9.83 27.20 -52.43
CA TYR A 240 -8.43 27.34 -52.81
C TYR A 240 -7.47 27.41 -51.60
N SER A 241 -7.89 28.03 -50.49
CA SER A 241 -7.07 28.07 -49.27
C SER A 241 -6.96 26.71 -48.60
N LEU A 242 -8.04 25.93 -48.54
CA LEU A 242 -8.07 24.65 -47.83
C LEU A 242 -7.57 23.47 -48.68
N ALA A 243 -7.71 23.54 -50.01
CA ALA A 243 -7.30 22.47 -50.93
C ALA A 243 -5.81 22.51 -51.29
N THR A 244 -5.08 23.59 -50.97
CA THR A 244 -3.66 23.73 -51.30
C THR A 244 -2.79 23.84 -50.05
N ILE A 245 -1.61 23.20 -50.07
CA ILE A 245 -0.63 23.23 -48.96
C ILE A 245 -0.15 24.66 -48.69
N GLN A 246 0.00 25.49 -49.72
CA GLN A 246 0.39 26.90 -49.60
C GLN A 246 -0.75 27.80 -49.09
N GLY A 247 -2.01 27.47 -49.41
CA GLY A 247 -3.19 28.24 -48.99
C GLY A 247 -3.62 28.00 -47.54
N ALA A 248 -3.18 26.89 -46.93
CA ALA A 248 -3.58 26.49 -45.58
C ALA A 248 -2.97 27.33 -44.45
N ALA A 249 -2.10 28.31 -44.74
CA ALA A 249 -1.34 29.08 -43.75
C ALA A 249 -0.60 28.20 -42.71
N ALA A 250 -0.38 26.91 -43.03
CA ALA A 250 0.22 25.95 -42.12
C ALA A 250 1.69 26.31 -41.94
N SER A 251 2.03 26.87 -40.78
CA SER A 251 3.43 27.05 -40.44
C SER A 251 4.07 25.65 -40.33
N PRO A 252 5.21 25.39 -40.98
CA PRO A 252 5.88 24.09 -40.87
C PRO A 252 6.18 23.70 -39.41
N SER A 253 6.38 24.72 -38.55
CA SER A 253 6.53 24.55 -37.11
C SER A 253 5.27 24.02 -36.45
N GLU A 254 4.09 24.59 -36.74
CA GLU A 254 2.81 24.13 -36.17
C GLU A 254 2.53 22.68 -36.56
N TRP A 255 2.76 22.37 -37.84
CA TRP A 255 2.58 21.02 -38.36
C TRP A 255 3.47 20.00 -37.62
N LEU A 256 4.75 20.34 -37.44
CA LEU A 256 5.69 19.53 -36.67
C LEU A 256 5.26 19.40 -35.21
N ALA A 257 4.86 20.49 -34.57
CA ALA A 257 4.45 20.50 -33.17
C ALA A 257 3.22 19.61 -32.95
N VAL A 258 2.20 19.72 -33.81
CA VAL A 258 0.98 18.90 -33.73
C VAL A 258 1.28 17.42 -33.99
N ILE A 259 2.15 17.09 -34.95
CA ILE A 259 2.60 15.72 -35.20
C ILE A 259 3.26 15.15 -33.94
N LEU A 260 4.23 15.87 -33.36
CA LEU A 260 4.96 15.43 -32.17
C LEU A 260 4.04 15.25 -30.96
N MET A 261 3.18 16.24 -30.68
CA MET A 261 2.20 16.14 -29.60
C MET A 261 1.26 14.94 -29.79
N SER A 262 0.85 14.66 -31.02
CA SER A 262 -0.05 13.54 -31.32
C SER A 262 0.64 12.18 -31.25
N MET A 263 1.93 12.10 -31.63
CA MET A 263 2.78 10.92 -31.39
C MET A 263 2.86 10.58 -29.90
N MET A 264 3.05 11.59 -29.05
CA MET A 264 3.15 11.37 -27.60
C MET A 264 1.78 11.04 -26.99
N ALA A 265 0.71 11.72 -27.43
CA ALA A 265 -0.63 11.55 -26.89
C ALA A 265 -1.16 10.12 -27.06
N VAL A 266 -0.93 9.46 -28.21
CA VAL A 266 -1.44 8.09 -28.44
C VAL A 266 -0.78 7.04 -27.54
N MET A 267 0.37 7.34 -26.93
CA MET A 267 1.07 6.41 -26.04
C MET A 267 0.96 6.79 -24.57
N PHE A 268 1.05 8.09 -24.26
CA PHE A 268 1.25 8.58 -22.91
C PHE A 268 0.02 9.26 -22.31
N LEU A 269 -1.09 9.42 -23.05
CA LEU A 269 -2.35 9.79 -22.39
C LEU A 269 -2.70 8.69 -21.36
N PRO A 270 -3.05 9.01 -20.11
CA PRO A 270 -3.28 7.99 -19.08
C PRO A 270 -4.26 6.89 -19.51
N ARG A 271 -5.36 7.27 -20.20
CA ARG A 271 -6.29 6.31 -20.81
C ARG A 271 -5.64 5.45 -21.90
N GLN A 272 -4.88 6.07 -22.80
CA GLN A 272 -4.25 5.35 -23.91
C GLN A 272 -3.23 4.37 -23.38
N PHE A 273 -2.41 4.79 -22.42
CA PHE A 273 -1.48 3.91 -21.74
C PHE A 273 -2.20 2.75 -21.06
N HIS A 274 -3.30 3.03 -20.34
CA HIS A 274 -4.08 1.99 -19.68
C HIS A 274 -4.62 0.96 -20.70
N MET A 275 -5.17 1.38 -21.83
CA MET A 275 -5.67 0.46 -22.87
C MET A 275 -4.56 -0.27 -23.64
N ALA A 276 -3.47 0.42 -23.97
CA ALA A 276 -2.40 -0.12 -24.80
C ALA A 276 -1.42 -1.00 -24.01
N VAL A 277 -1.23 -0.71 -22.73
CA VAL A 277 -0.22 -1.37 -21.87
C VAL A 277 -0.90 -2.30 -20.86
N VAL A 278 -1.80 -1.76 -20.03
CA VAL A 278 -2.33 -2.46 -18.85
C VAL A 278 -3.38 -3.51 -19.24
N GLU A 279 -4.29 -3.18 -20.16
CA GLU A 279 -5.35 -4.09 -20.63
C GLU A 279 -4.90 -5.06 -21.73
N ASN A 280 -3.63 -5.00 -22.17
CA ASN A 280 -3.14 -5.90 -23.17
C ASN A 280 -3.02 -7.34 -22.61
N LEU A 281 -3.72 -8.28 -23.25
CA LEU A 281 -3.73 -9.69 -22.84
C LEU A 281 -2.52 -10.48 -23.35
N ASN A 282 -1.87 -10.04 -24.43
CA ASN A 282 -0.77 -10.77 -25.07
C ASN A 282 0.08 -9.83 -25.94
N GLU A 283 1.39 -9.80 -25.71
CA GLU A 283 2.33 -8.99 -26.50
C GLU A 283 2.27 -9.28 -28.02
N ARG A 284 1.81 -10.48 -28.42
CA ARG A 284 1.63 -10.88 -29.82
C ARG A 284 0.53 -10.12 -30.55
N HIS A 285 -0.32 -9.36 -29.84
CA HIS A 285 -1.33 -8.52 -30.46
C HIS A 285 -0.76 -7.26 -31.11
N ILE A 286 0.42 -6.81 -30.66
CA ILE A 286 1.04 -5.55 -31.10
C ILE A 286 1.32 -5.55 -32.61
N PRO A 287 2.00 -6.56 -33.22
CA PRO A 287 2.30 -6.54 -34.65
C PRO A 287 1.08 -6.39 -35.55
N LYS A 288 -0.05 -7.03 -35.21
CA LYS A 288 -1.27 -6.93 -36.02
C LYS A 288 -1.91 -5.54 -35.88
N SER A 289 -1.87 -4.98 -34.67
CA SER A 289 -2.40 -3.65 -34.36
C SER A 289 -1.61 -2.54 -35.07
N MET A 290 -0.32 -2.76 -35.34
CA MET A 290 0.52 -1.80 -36.07
C MET A 290 0.00 -1.47 -37.48
N TYR A 291 -0.81 -2.35 -38.09
CA TYR A 291 -1.42 -2.10 -39.41
C TYR A 291 -2.91 -1.78 -39.32
N LEU A 292 -3.63 -2.46 -38.43
CA LEU A 292 -5.08 -2.27 -38.30
C LEU A 292 -5.46 -0.93 -37.67
N PHE A 293 -4.64 -0.41 -36.74
CA PHE A 293 -4.93 0.86 -36.09
C PHE A 293 -4.74 2.06 -37.05
N PRO A 294 -3.67 2.16 -37.86
CA PRO A 294 -3.60 3.15 -38.95
C PRO A 294 -4.74 3.03 -39.96
N LEU A 295 -5.15 1.80 -40.29
CA LEU A 295 -6.30 1.58 -41.16
C LEU A 295 -7.58 2.16 -40.55
N TYR A 296 -7.81 1.97 -39.25
CA TYR A 296 -8.92 2.61 -38.54
C TYR A 296 -8.84 4.15 -38.62
N LEU A 297 -7.66 4.74 -38.36
CA LEU A 297 -7.45 6.19 -38.44
C LEU A 297 -7.69 6.72 -39.85
N PHE A 298 -7.32 5.96 -40.88
CA PHE A 298 -7.62 6.33 -42.27
C PHE A 298 -9.13 6.30 -42.54
N LEU A 299 -9.81 5.20 -42.17
CA LEU A 299 -11.23 5.03 -42.44
C LEU A 299 -12.09 6.10 -41.74
N ILE A 300 -11.82 6.42 -40.48
CA ILE A 300 -12.60 7.45 -39.77
C ILE A 300 -12.41 8.85 -40.38
N ASN A 301 -11.28 9.12 -41.05
CA ASN A 301 -11.01 10.40 -41.69
C ASN A 301 -11.44 10.48 -43.16
N LEU A 302 -11.86 9.36 -43.78
CA LEU A 302 -12.15 9.27 -45.20
C LEU A 302 -13.17 10.31 -45.69
N PHE A 303 -14.21 10.57 -44.88
CA PHE A 303 -15.29 11.50 -45.23
C PHE A 303 -15.18 12.88 -44.55
N VAL A 304 -14.13 13.16 -43.78
CA VAL A 304 -14.00 14.46 -43.10
C VAL A 304 -13.97 15.61 -44.09
N ILE A 305 -13.17 15.49 -45.16
CA ILE A 305 -13.02 16.54 -46.18
C ILE A 305 -14.34 16.77 -46.94
N PRO A 306 -15.02 15.74 -47.50
CA PRO A 306 -16.33 15.91 -48.12
C PRO A 306 -17.37 16.56 -47.20
N ILE A 307 -17.48 16.09 -45.94
CA ILE A 307 -18.44 16.64 -44.98
C ILE A 307 -18.15 18.11 -44.68
N ALA A 308 -16.88 18.47 -44.52
CA ALA A 308 -16.50 19.85 -44.21
C ALA A 308 -16.85 20.80 -45.36
N PHE A 309 -16.55 20.43 -46.61
CA PHE A 309 -16.92 21.24 -47.78
C PHE A 309 -18.44 21.30 -47.97
N ALA A 310 -19.15 20.19 -47.81
CA ALA A 310 -20.61 20.16 -47.82
C ALA A 310 -21.20 21.15 -46.80
N GLY A 311 -20.66 21.19 -45.58
CA GLY A 311 -21.08 22.14 -44.55
C GLY A 311 -20.81 23.60 -44.94
N ILE A 312 -19.64 23.90 -45.52
CA ILE A 312 -19.31 25.24 -46.01
C ILE A 312 -20.32 25.71 -47.08
N ILE A 313 -20.70 24.82 -48.01
CA ILE A 313 -21.70 25.13 -49.06
C ILE A 313 -23.07 25.42 -48.44
N ILE A 314 -23.57 24.49 -47.61
CA ILE A 314 -24.93 24.55 -47.04
C ILE A 314 -25.11 25.74 -46.11
N PHE A 315 -24.10 26.01 -45.27
CA PHE A 315 -24.17 27.09 -44.29
C PHE A 315 -23.50 28.38 -44.75
N GLN A 316 -22.99 28.45 -45.98
CA GLN A 316 -22.35 29.65 -46.53
C GLN A 316 -21.22 30.16 -45.61
N ASN A 317 -20.41 29.23 -45.10
CA ASN A 317 -19.35 29.48 -44.12
C ASN A 317 -19.80 30.07 -42.76
N SER A 318 -21.08 30.00 -42.42
CA SER A 318 -21.62 30.47 -41.14
C SER A 318 -21.86 29.33 -40.13
N GLY A 319 -21.86 29.67 -38.84
CA GLY A 319 -22.08 28.72 -37.75
C GLY A 319 -20.82 27.99 -37.30
N ASN A 320 -20.99 27.05 -36.36
CA ASN A 320 -19.88 26.29 -35.78
C ASN A 320 -19.53 25.08 -36.66
N ALA A 321 -18.39 25.16 -37.34
CA ALA A 321 -17.90 24.13 -38.26
C ALA A 321 -17.56 22.80 -37.58
N ASP A 322 -17.31 22.78 -36.26
CA ASP A 322 -17.05 21.54 -35.51
C ASP A 322 -18.23 20.56 -35.62
N TYR A 323 -19.47 21.06 -35.78
CA TYR A 323 -20.68 20.24 -35.77
C TYR A 323 -21.32 20.05 -37.15
N TYR A 324 -20.64 20.36 -38.25
CA TYR A 324 -21.20 20.17 -39.61
C TYR A 324 -21.63 18.73 -39.90
N SER A 325 -20.93 17.74 -39.36
CA SER A 325 -21.35 16.32 -39.48
C SER A 325 -22.75 16.07 -38.93
N LEU A 326 -23.23 16.89 -37.98
CA LEU A 326 -24.56 16.82 -37.39
C LEU A 326 -25.53 17.84 -38.01
N THR A 327 -25.11 19.11 -38.13
CA THR A 327 -26.00 20.21 -38.49
C THR A 327 -26.49 20.12 -39.94
N ILE A 328 -25.71 19.53 -40.86
CA ILE A 328 -26.15 19.27 -42.25
C ILE A 328 -27.47 18.49 -42.26
N PHE A 329 -27.56 17.41 -41.50
CA PHE A 329 -28.78 16.59 -41.46
C PHE A 329 -29.97 17.33 -40.83
N LEU A 330 -29.73 18.19 -39.83
CA LEU A 330 -30.78 19.02 -39.23
C LEU A 330 -31.30 20.05 -40.24
N LYS A 331 -30.41 20.65 -41.05
CA LYS A 331 -30.77 21.61 -42.09
C LYS A 331 -31.58 20.96 -43.21
N GLU A 332 -31.16 19.77 -43.64
CA GLU A 332 -31.84 18.94 -44.66
C GLU A 332 -33.09 18.20 -44.12
N LYS A 333 -33.47 18.43 -42.85
CA LYS A 333 -34.62 17.79 -42.16
C LYS A 333 -34.55 16.25 -42.12
N GLN A 334 -33.35 15.69 -42.22
CA GLN A 334 -33.06 14.25 -42.13
C GLN A 334 -32.84 13.82 -40.68
N PHE A 335 -33.90 13.85 -39.85
CA PHE A 335 -33.79 13.66 -38.39
C PHE A 335 -33.24 12.30 -37.97
N PHE A 336 -33.52 11.23 -38.72
CA PHE A 336 -33.00 9.90 -38.42
C PHE A 336 -31.46 9.87 -38.45
N TRP A 337 -30.86 10.46 -39.49
CA TRP A 337 -29.42 10.57 -39.63
C TRP A 337 -28.80 11.50 -38.59
N ALA A 338 -29.48 12.61 -38.26
CA ALA A 338 -29.07 13.48 -37.18
C ALA A 338 -28.99 12.74 -35.83
N ILE A 339 -30.00 11.91 -35.49
CA ILE A 339 -30.00 11.09 -34.27
C ILE A 339 -28.87 10.05 -34.29
N LEU A 340 -28.64 9.39 -35.43
CA LEU A 340 -27.52 8.44 -35.55
C LEU A 340 -26.18 9.13 -35.34
N VAL A 341 -25.94 10.27 -36.01
CA VAL A 341 -24.69 11.02 -35.86
C VAL A 341 -24.52 11.53 -34.43
N TYR A 342 -25.59 12.03 -33.81
CA TYR A 342 -25.61 12.40 -32.40
C TYR A 342 -25.21 11.23 -31.49
N LEU A 343 -25.77 10.04 -31.71
CA LEU A 343 -25.45 8.84 -30.94
C LEU A 343 -23.98 8.44 -31.11
N GLY A 344 -23.44 8.52 -32.33
CA GLY A 344 -22.02 8.31 -32.59
C GLY A 344 -21.11 9.33 -31.87
N GLY A 345 -21.54 10.59 -31.78
CA GLY A 345 -20.85 11.63 -31.02
C GLY A 345 -20.87 11.39 -29.52
N ILE A 346 -22.03 11.08 -28.95
CA ILE A 346 -22.16 10.68 -27.54
C ILE A 346 -21.28 9.48 -27.26
N ALA A 347 -21.27 8.46 -28.14
CA ALA A 347 -20.39 7.30 -28.01
C ALA A 347 -18.90 7.67 -28.06
N ALA A 348 -18.52 8.68 -28.84
CA ALA A 348 -17.15 9.18 -28.91
C ALA A 348 -16.72 9.93 -27.64
N SER A 349 -17.69 10.49 -26.90
CA SER A 349 -17.44 11.27 -25.69
C SER A 349 -17.54 10.43 -24.40
N THR A 350 -18.56 9.58 -24.24
CA THR A 350 -18.90 8.92 -22.96
C THR A 350 -17.84 7.93 -22.51
N GLY A 351 -17.43 7.02 -23.39
CA GLY A 351 -16.44 5.99 -23.04
C GLY A 351 -15.14 6.63 -22.58
N MET A 352 -14.71 7.69 -23.26
CA MET A 352 -13.53 8.47 -22.85
C MET A 352 -13.65 8.99 -21.42
N VAL A 353 -14.73 9.74 -21.11
CA VAL A 353 -14.90 10.35 -19.78
C VAL A 353 -14.91 9.28 -18.68
N ILE A 354 -15.59 8.16 -18.93
CA ILE A 354 -15.68 7.04 -17.98
C ILE A 354 -14.29 6.44 -17.74
N ILE A 355 -13.56 6.02 -18.79
CA ILE A 355 -12.27 5.34 -18.61
C ILE A 355 -11.24 6.28 -17.99
N ALA A 356 -11.15 7.52 -18.48
CA ALA A 356 -10.15 8.47 -18.00
C ALA A 356 -10.35 8.80 -16.52
N SER A 357 -11.60 9.03 -16.09
CA SER A 357 -11.91 9.30 -14.69
C SER A 357 -11.69 8.08 -13.80
N VAL A 358 -11.99 6.86 -14.28
CA VAL A 358 -11.73 5.61 -13.54
C VAL A 358 -10.24 5.34 -13.38
N SER A 359 -9.47 5.45 -14.48
CA SER A 359 -8.02 5.26 -14.44
C SER A 359 -7.35 6.31 -13.54
N LEU A 360 -7.69 7.59 -13.68
CA LEU A 360 -7.13 8.66 -12.84
C LEU A 360 -7.59 8.58 -11.39
N GLY A 361 -8.86 8.24 -11.13
CA GLY A 361 -9.38 8.05 -9.79
C GLY A 361 -8.63 6.94 -9.05
N THR A 362 -8.30 5.85 -9.75
CA THR A 362 -7.47 4.77 -9.21
C THR A 362 -6.04 5.25 -8.94
N VAL A 363 -5.42 5.96 -9.88
CA VAL A 363 -4.07 6.55 -9.71
C VAL A 363 -4.01 7.48 -8.51
N PHE A 364 -4.99 8.37 -8.34
CA PHE A 364 -5.06 9.31 -7.23
C PHE A 364 -5.24 8.61 -5.89
N VAL A 365 -6.13 7.62 -5.83
CA VAL A 365 -6.32 6.84 -4.61
C VAL A 365 -5.03 6.11 -4.24
N ASN A 366 -4.39 5.43 -5.19
CA ASN A 366 -3.21 4.61 -4.91
C ASN A 366 -1.95 5.42 -4.60
N ASN A 367 -1.72 6.54 -5.30
CA ASN A 367 -0.46 7.30 -5.20
C ASN A 367 -0.54 8.47 -4.19
N ILE A 368 -1.72 9.01 -3.91
CA ILE A 368 -1.88 10.20 -3.05
C ILE A 368 -2.62 9.86 -1.76
N LEU A 369 -3.82 9.28 -1.86
CA LEU A 369 -4.67 9.08 -0.68
C LEU A 369 -4.19 7.90 0.17
N LEU A 370 -3.83 6.78 -0.45
CA LEU A 370 -3.51 5.55 0.27
C LEU A 370 -2.30 5.70 1.22
N PRO A 371 -1.17 6.32 0.83
CA PRO A 371 -0.05 6.55 1.75
C PRO A 371 -0.42 7.34 3.02
N PHE A 372 -1.38 8.27 2.91
CA PHE A 372 -1.86 9.06 4.06
C PHE A 372 -2.73 8.22 5.01
N PHE A 373 -3.59 7.37 4.45
CA PHE A 373 -4.55 6.61 5.24
C PHE A 373 -4.02 5.28 5.75
N VAL A 374 -2.90 4.72 5.23
CA VAL A 374 -2.35 3.41 5.63
C VAL A 374 -2.16 3.31 7.15
N ARG A 375 -1.71 4.38 7.83
CA ARG A 375 -1.55 4.41 9.30
C ARG A 375 -2.86 4.26 10.08
N ILE A 376 -3.98 4.67 9.49
CA ILE A 376 -5.33 4.64 10.09
C ILE A 376 -6.09 3.39 9.61
N LEU A 377 -5.77 2.85 8.43
CA LEU A 377 -6.49 1.78 7.72
C LEU A 377 -6.22 0.37 8.25
N VAL A 378 -5.17 0.12 9.03
CA VAL A 378 -4.86 -1.23 9.56
C VAL A 378 -5.90 -1.73 10.57
N ARG A 379 -6.79 -0.86 11.10
CA ARG A 379 -7.76 -1.22 12.15
C ARG A 379 -9.24 -1.34 11.71
N LYS A 380 -9.61 -1.12 10.44
CA LYS A 380 -11.02 -1.21 9.94
C LYS A 380 -11.12 -1.89 8.57
N LYS A 381 -12.30 -2.45 8.23
CA LYS A 381 -12.61 -3.09 6.91
C LYS A 381 -12.18 -2.21 5.72
N ILE A 382 -11.02 -2.51 5.15
CA ILE A 382 -10.24 -1.71 4.18
C ILE A 382 -10.96 -1.57 2.82
N GLY A 383 -11.58 -2.66 2.33
CA GLY A 383 -12.11 -2.72 0.97
C GLY A 383 -13.26 -1.73 0.68
N SER A 384 -14.21 -1.58 1.60
CA SER A 384 -15.38 -0.71 1.37
C SER A 384 -15.03 0.78 1.37
N ILE A 385 -14.05 1.19 2.18
CA ILE A 385 -13.60 2.58 2.26
C ILE A 385 -12.87 2.96 0.97
N LEU A 386 -12.00 2.07 0.47
CA LEU A 386 -11.23 2.30 -0.74
C LEU A 386 -12.11 2.45 -1.99
N ILE A 387 -13.20 1.67 -2.09
CA ILE A 387 -14.17 1.79 -3.18
C ILE A 387 -14.89 3.14 -3.13
N ASN A 388 -15.33 3.58 -1.95
CA ASN A 388 -16.02 4.86 -1.79
C ASN A 388 -15.10 6.06 -2.10
N LEU A 389 -13.82 5.99 -1.70
CA LEU A 389 -12.83 7.01 -2.07
C LEU A 389 -12.61 7.07 -3.59
N LYS A 390 -12.56 5.92 -4.29
CA LYS A 390 -12.50 5.90 -5.76
C LYS A 390 -13.73 6.54 -6.40
N ARG A 391 -14.94 6.24 -5.91
CA ARG A 391 -16.20 6.87 -6.41
C ARG A 391 -16.16 8.38 -6.25
N LEU A 392 -15.73 8.87 -5.09
CA LEU A 392 -15.58 10.29 -4.83
C LEU A 392 -14.60 10.94 -5.82
N MET A 393 -13.43 10.34 -6.02
CA MET A 393 -12.43 10.88 -6.95
C MET A 393 -12.92 10.92 -8.40
N ILE A 394 -13.64 9.90 -8.87
CA ILE A 394 -14.25 9.90 -10.21
C ILE A 394 -15.17 11.12 -10.38
N ILE A 395 -16.03 11.38 -9.38
CA ILE A 395 -16.95 12.52 -9.39
C ILE A 395 -16.19 13.85 -9.40
N VAL A 396 -15.19 14.00 -8.51
CA VAL A 396 -14.38 15.22 -8.44
C VAL A 396 -13.67 15.51 -9.77
N ILE A 397 -13.08 14.50 -10.41
CA ILE A 397 -12.34 14.67 -11.68
C ILE A 397 -13.27 15.13 -12.81
N ILE A 398 -14.48 14.57 -12.91
CA ILE A 398 -15.45 14.96 -13.94
C ILE A 398 -15.97 16.39 -13.68
N LEU A 399 -16.23 16.74 -12.42
CA LEU A 399 -16.64 18.09 -12.04
C LEU A 399 -15.53 19.13 -12.30
N LEU A 400 -14.26 18.79 -12.09
CA LEU A 400 -13.13 19.66 -12.47
C LEU A 400 -13.08 19.88 -13.99
N GLY A 401 -13.36 18.84 -14.79
CA GLY A 401 -13.52 18.95 -16.24
C GLY A 401 -14.67 19.88 -16.64
N TYR A 402 -15.81 19.79 -15.94
CA TYR A 402 -16.94 20.70 -16.13
C TYR A 402 -16.58 22.15 -15.77
N LEU A 403 -15.92 22.39 -14.63
CA LEU A 403 -15.49 23.73 -14.25
C LEU A 403 -14.55 24.35 -15.28
N TYR A 404 -13.60 23.56 -15.83
CA TYR A 404 -12.74 24.03 -16.91
C TYR A 404 -13.54 24.36 -18.18
N TYR A 405 -14.55 23.55 -18.54
CA TYR A 405 -15.47 23.84 -19.63
C TYR A 405 -16.21 25.18 -19.41
N TYR A 406 -16.76 25.36 -18.21
CA TYR A 406 -17.57 26.52 -17.85
C TYR A 406 -16.77 27.83 -17.82
N PHE A 407 -15.53 27.79 -17.31
CA PHE A 407 -14.69 28.99 -17.14
C PHE A 407 -13.81 29.30 -18.35
N VAL A 408 -13.25 28.29 -19.02
CA VAL A 408 -12.26 28.46 -20.09
C VAL A 408 -12.73 27.87 -21.42
N GLY A 409 -13.32 26.67 -21.39
CA GLY A 409 -13.54 25.85 -22.58
C GLY A 409 -14.58 26.37 -23.57
N ASN A 410 -15.51 27.24 -23.17
CA ASN A 410 -16.55 27.72 -24.07
C ASN A 410 -15.99 28.55 -25.25
N SER A 411 -14.93 29.32 -25.01
CA SER A 411 -14.35 30.26 -25.98
C SER A 411 -13.46 29.63 -27.05
N PHE A 412 -13.18 28.32 -26.97
CA PHE A 412 -12.21 27.63 -27.84
C PHE A 412 -12.84 26.48 -28.63
N SER A 413 -12.26 26.15 -29.80
CA SER A 413 -12.68 24.99 -30.60
C SER A 413 -12.44 23.66 -29.87
N LEU A 414 -13.14 22.61 -30.28
CA LEU A 414 -12.95 21.27 -29.72
C LEU A 414 -11.48 20.81 -29.86
N VAL A 415 -10.86 21.05 -31.01
CA VAL A 415 -9.48 20.61 -31.25
C VAL A 415 -8.47 21.36 -30.37
N SER A 416 -8.67 22.66 -30.13
CA SER A 416 -7.76 23.45 -29.29
C SER A 416 -7.68 22.90 -27.86
N LEU A 417 -8.81 22.53 -27.25
CA LEU A 417 -8.84 21.93 -25.91
C LEU A 417 -8.11 20.57 -25.87
N GLY A 418 -8.21 19.80 -26.96
CA GLY A 418 -7.50 18.53 -27.12
C GLY A 418 -5.99 18.73 -27.20
N LEU A 419 -5.53 19.65 -28.05
CA LEU A 419 -4.11 19.97 -28.23
C LEU A 419 -3.45 20.49 -26.94
N THR A 420 -4.18 21.27 -26.14
CA THR A 420 -3.71 21.70 -24.80
C THR A 420 -3.36 20.52 -23.91
N SER A 421 -4.17 19.45 -23.95
CA SER A 421 -3.94 18.22 -23.20
C SER A 421 -2.77 17.40 -23.77
N PHE A 422 -2.60 17.40 -25.09
CA PHE A 422 -1.50 16.68 -25.75
C PHE A 422 -0.16 17.33 -25.44
N ALA A 423 -0.09 18.66 -25.42
CA ALA A 423 1.10 19.41 -25.00
C ALA A 423 1.50 19.07 -23.56
N ALA A 424 0.53 18.97 -22.65
CA ALA A 424 0.75 18.62 -21.24
C ALA A 424 1.32 17.20 -21.10
N VAL A 425 0.70 16.22 -21.76
CA VAL A 425 1.11 14.81 -21.69
C VAL A 425 2.47 14.57 -22.33
N THR A 426 2.82 15.35 -23.35
CA THR A 426 4.14 15.32 -23.99
C THR A 426 5.27 15.57 -22.99
N GLN A 427 5.01 16.32 -21.90
CA GLN A 427 6.00 16.55 -20.84
C GLN A 427 6.37 15.29 -20.05
N LEU A 428 5.55 14.24 -20.07
CA LEU A 428 5.87 12.97 -19.42
C LEU A 428 6.77 12.08 -20.28
N ALA A 429 6.80 12.32 -21.60
CA ALA A 429 7.45 11.45 -22.57
C ALA A 429 8.98 11.35 -22.41
N PRO A 430 9.75 12.44 -22.18
CA PRO A 430 11.20 12.35 -22.04
C PRO A 430 11.63 11.37 -20.94
N ILE A 431 10.96 11.43 -19.80
CA ILE A 431 11.28 10.62 -18.62
C ILE A 431 10.92 9.14 -18.84
N ILE A 432 9.78 8.87 -19.48
CA ILE A 432 9.39 7.49 -19.80
C ILE A 432 10.33 6.89 -20.86
N ILE A 433 10.53 7.60 -21.98
CA ILE A 433 11.36 7.12 -23.09
C ILE A 433 12.80 6.98 -22.63
N CYS A 434 13.42 8.04 -22.10
CA CYS A 434 14.80 7.98 -21.66
C CYS A 434 14.99 7.00 -20.50
N GLY A 435 14.03 6.90 -19.57
CA GLY A 435 14.04 5.89 -18.53
C GLY A 435 14.14 4.47 -19.08
N MET A 436 13.43 4.15 -20.16
CA MET A 436 13.49 2.80 -20.76
C MET A 436 14.81 2.47 -21.46
N PHE A 437 15.65 3.43 -21.83
CA PHE A 437 16.88 3.17 -22.60
C PHE A 437 18.18 3.56 -21.89
N PHE A 438 18.14 4.53 -20.99
CA PHE A 438 19.32 5.00 -20.26
C PHE A 438 19.28 4.51 -18.82
N LYS A 439 20.36 3.86 -18.37
CA LYS A 439 20.52 3.42 -16.96
C LYS A 439 20.86 4.57 -16.01
N THR A 440 21.44 5.66 -16.53
CA THR A 440 22.06 6.75 -15.77
C THR A 440 21.11 7.83 -15.27
N VAL A 441 19.88 7.90 -15.81
CA VAL A 441 18.89 8.91 -15.39
C VAL A 441 18.26 8.55 -14.04
N ASN A 442 18.00 9.55 -13.21
CA ASN A 442 17.55 9.39 -11.82
C ASN A 442 16.26 10.17 -11.48
N GLU A 443 15.72 9.91 -10.29
CA GLU A 443 14.46 10.44 -9.77
C GLU A 443 14.49 11.96 -9.64
N LYS A 444 15.56 12.53 -9.07
CA LYS A 444 15.66 13.99 -8.86
C LYS A 444 15.64 14.73 -10.19
N GLY A 445 16.31 14.18 -11.20
CA GLY A 445 16.21 14.65 -12.58
C GLY A 445 14.78 14.57 -13.10
N ALA A 446 14.12 13.43 -12.94
CA ALA A 446 12.75 13.25 -13.41
C ALA A 446 11.76 14.25 -12.77
N ILE A 447 11.86 14.49 -11.46
CA ILE A 447 11.04 15.48 -10.74
C ILE A 447 11.29 16.89 -11.29
N ALA A 448 12.57 17.29 -11.42
CA ALA A 448 12.92 18.61 -11.92
C ALA A 448 12.45 18.83 -13.36
N GLY A 449 12.58 17.82 -14.22
CA GLY A 449 12.12 17.87 -15.62
C GLY A 449 10.60 18.02 -15.74
N ILE A 450 9.82 17.20 -15.02
CA ILE A 450 8.35 17.30 -15.01
C ILE A 450 7.90 18.67 -14.53
N ILE A 451 8.42 19.14 -13.39
CA ILE A 451 8.02 20.43 -12.83
C ILE A 451 8.34 21.56 -13.81
N ALA A 452 9.57 21.61 -14.34
CA ALA A 452 9.97 22.65 -15.27
C ALA A 452 9.15 22.63 -16.56
N GLY A 453 8.89 21.46 -17.13
CA GLY A 453 8.09 21.30 -18.35
C GLY A 453 6.63 21.71 -18.16
N PHE A 454 5.99 21.27 -17.08
CA PHE A 454 4.60 21.65 -16.79
C PHE A 454 4.45 23.12 -16.41
N VAL A 455 5.42 23.71 -15.70
CA VAL A 455 5.42 25.17 -15.44
C VAL A 455 5.54 25.93 -16.76
N GLY A 456 6.44 25.52 -17.65
CA GLY A 456 6.57 26.10 -18.99
C GLY A 456 5.27 25.99 -19.80
N TRP A 457 4.64 24.82 -19.82
CA TRP A 457 3.36 24.59 -20.50
C TRP A 457 2.22 25.43 -19.90
N PHE A 458 2.11 25.47 -18.56
CA PHE A 458 1.07 26.24 -17.87
C PHE A 458 1.20 27.73 -18.20
N TYR A 459 2.44 28.24 -18.19
CA TYR A 459 2.74 29.63 -18.47
C TYR A 459 2.49 30.01 -19.93
N THR A 460 2.97 29.21 -20.88
CA THR A 460 2.93 29.53 -22.31
C THR A 460 1.61 29.18 -23.00
N LEU A 461 0.76 28.33 -22.39
CA LEU A 461 -0.48 27.86 -23.01
C LEU A 461 -1.73 28.13 -22.16
N ILE A 462 -1.72 27.76 -20.87
CA ILE A 462 -2.91 27.93 -20.02
C ILE A 462 -3.14 29.40 -19.67
N ILE A 463 -2.11 30.17 -19.30
CA ILE A 463 -2.27 31.60 -18.99
C ILE A 463 -2.88 32.38 -20.18
N PRO A 464 -2.37 32.26 -21.42
CA PRO A 464 -3.02 32.88 -22.57
C PRO A 464 -4.48 32.50 -22.78
N PHE A 465 -4.86 31.24 -22.48
CA PHE A 465 -6.25 30.80 -22.58
C PHE A 465 -7.14 31.47 -21.53
N VAL A 466 -6.64 31.59 -20.31
CA VAL A 466 -7.34 32.23 -19.19
C VAL A 466 -7.49 33.74 -19.42
N VAL A 467 -6.48 34.40 -19.99
CA VAL A 467 -6.57 35.82 -20.39
C VAL A 467 -7.61 35.99 -21.50
N LYS A 468 -7.55 35.19 -22.58
CA LYS A 468 -8.55 35.23 -23.67
C LYS A 468 -9.98 34.88 -23.21
N ALA A 469 -10.13 34.15 -22.11
CA ALA A 469 -11.42 33.88 -21.48
C ALA A 469 -11.94 35.04 -20.62
N GLY A 470 -11.16 36.12 -20.46
CA GLY A 470 -11.52 37.32 -19.68
C GLY A 470 -11.36 37.16 -18.16
N LEU A 471 -10.66 36.12 -17.70
CA LEU A 471 -10.45 35.85 -16.27
C LEU A 471 -9.20 36.53 -15.70
N LEU A 472 -8.26 36.91 -16.56
CA LEU A 472 -7.03 37.61 -16.20
C LEU A 472 -6.86 38.86 -17.06
N PRO A 473 -6.12 39.88 -16.60
CA PRO A 473 -5.88 41.11 -17.36
C PRO A 473 -5.15 40.86 -18.68
N ASP A 474 -5.59 41.56 -19.73
CA ASP A 474 -4.97 41.50 -21.06
C ASP A 474 -3.51 41.98 -21.07
N SER A 475 -3.11 42.82 -20.10
CA SER A 475 -1.73 43.34 -19.97
C SER A 475 -0.67 42.24 -19.89
N ILE A 476 -1.01 41.04 -19.40
CA ILE A 476 -0.09 39.90 -19.33
C ILE A 476 0.37 39.46 -20.72
N LEU A 477 -0.49 39.60 -21.75
CA LEU A 477 -0.17 39.23 -23.13
C LEU A 477 0.58 40.32 -23.89
N TYR A 478 0.52 41.58 -23.45
CA TYR A 478 1.17 42.71 -24.12
C TYR A 478 2.48 43.13 -23.44
N ASP A 479 2.41 43.36 -22.13
CA ASP A 479 3.54 43.88 -21.33
C ASP A 479 4.39 42.76 -20.72
N GLY A 480 3.89 41.51 -20.74
CA GLY A 480 4.51 40.37 -20.06
C GLY A 480 4.31 40.38 -18.54
N LEU A 481 4.72 39.32 -17.87
CA LEU A 481 4.55 39.22 -16.42
C LEU A 481 5.37 40.30 -15.70
N PHE A 482 4.75 40.98 -14.73
CA PHE A 482 5.33 42.12 -14.01
C PHE A 482 5.68 43.34 -14.89
N GLY A 483 5.13 43.43 -16.12
CA GLY A 483 5.41 44.53 -17.05
C GLY A 483 6.74 44.40 -17.80
N ILE A 484 7.34 43.20 -17.80
CA ILE A 484 8.59 42.91 -18.51
C ILE A 484 8.28 42.07 -19.76
N TYR A 485 8.46 42.66 -20.95
CA TYR A 485 8.16 42.02 -22.25
C TYR A 485 8.93 40.70 -22.47
N LEU A 486 10.12 40.56 -21.87
CA LEU A 486 10.91 39.32 -21.93
C LEU A 486 10.14 38.10 -21.37
N PHE A 487 9.22 38.32 -20.45
CA PHE A 487 8.35 37.30 -19.89
C PHE A 487 6.98 37.29 -20.58
N ASN A 488 6.85 37.71 -21.82
CA ASN A 488 5.60 37.53 -22.55
C ASN A 488 5.31 36.03 -22.77
N PRO A 489 4.16 35.48 -22.36
CA PRO A 489 3.86 34.04 -22.49
C PRO A 489 3.74 33.57 -23.95
N THR A 490 3.48 34.48 -24.89
CA THR A 490 3.39 34.19 -26.34
C THR A 490 4.70 34.44 -27.10
N ALA A 491 5.65 35.13 -26.47
CA ALA A 491 6.94 35.48 -27.03
C ALA A 491 8.05 35.40 -25.96
N LEU A 492 8.09 34.27 -25.24
CA LEU A 492 8.99 34.07 -24.10
C LEU A 492 10.45 34.26 -24.52
N PHE A 493 11.19 35.03 -23.71
CA PHE A 493 12.56 35.47 -23.97
C PHE A 493 12.74 36.24 -25.29
N GLY A 494 11.69 36.86 -25.81
CA GLY A 494 11.72 37.64 -27.05
C GLY A 494 11.68 36.78 -28.33
N LEU A 495 11.49 35.46 -28.22
CA LEU A 495 11.32 34.58 -29.37
C LEU A 495 9.94 34.77 -30.00
N SER A 496 9.88 35.54 -31.08
CA SER A 496 8.67 35.81 -31.86
C SER A 496 8.68 35.05 -33.20
N GLY A 497 7.51 34.78 -33.76
CA GLY A 497 7.34 34.10 -35.06
C GLY A 497 6.91 32.63 -35.00
N PHE A 498 6.84 32.04 -33.81
CA PHE A 498 6.18 30.74 -33.61
C PHE A 498 4.68 30.92 -33.39
N ASP A 499 3.89 29.97 -33.90
CA ASP A 499 2.51 29.83 -33.46
C ASP A 499 2.45 29.40 -32.00
N MET A 500 1.26 29.52 -31.42
CA MET A 500 1.00 29.25 -30.01
C MET A 500 1.39 27.81 -29.59
N TRP A 501 1.16 26.82 -30.45
CA TRP A 501 1.43 25.41 -30.15
C TRP A 501 2.92 25.11 -30.24
N SER A 502 3.58 25.60 -31.29
CA SER A 502 5.03 25.46 -31.45
C SER A 502 5.80 26.17 -30.34
N HIS A 503 5.38 27.38 -29.98
CA HIS A 503 6.01 28.16 -28.93
C HIS A 503 5.92 27.44 -27.58
N SER A 504 4.73 26.97 -27.22
CA SER A 504 4.51 26.26 -25.97
C SER A 504 5.29 24.94 -25.94
N LEU A 505 5.20 24.13 -27.00
CA LEU A 505 5.89 22.85 -27.07
C LEU A 505 7.41 23.01 -26.98
N PHE A 506 7.96 23.99 -27.71
CA PHE A 506 9.40 24.25 -27.72
C PHE A 506 9.93 24.58 -26.33
N TRP A 507 9.37 25.59 -25.65
CA TRP A 507 9.89 26.02 -24.35
C TRP A 507 9.64 25.00 -23.25
N SER A 508 8.43 24.43 -23.18
CA SER A 508 8.10 23.42 -22.17
C SER A 508 9.00 22.20 -22.28
N LEU A 509 9.17 21.64 -23.49
CA LEU A 509 10.01 20.47 -23.72
C LEU A 509 11.50 20.78 -23.53
N LEU A 510 11.96 21.95 -23.94
CA LEU A 510 13.34 22.39 -23.73
C LEU A 510 13.68 22.46 -22.24
N PHE A 511 12.85 23.13 -21.44
CA PHE A 511 13.06 23.18 -19.99
C PHE A 511 13.01 21.80 -19.36
N ASN A 512 12.05 20.97 -19.78
CA ASN A 512 11.92 19.61 -19.30
C ASN A 512 13.21 18.80 -19.52
N ILE A 513 13.72 18.77 -20.75
CA ILE A 513 14.93 18.01 -21.12
C ILE A 513 16.16 18.57 -20.41
N ILE A 514 16.34 19.90 -20.37
CA ILE A 514 17.50 20.54 -19.74
C ILE A 514 17.54 20.21 -18.24
N PHE A 515 16.44 20.40 -17.51
CA PHE A 515 16.40 20.12 -16.09
C PHE A 515 16.46 18.61 -15.80
N PHE A 516 15.83 17.79 -16.64
CA PHE A 516 15.87 16.33 -16.52
C PHE A 516 17.29 15.78 -16.60
N PHE A 517 18.02 16.10 -17.68
CA PHE A 517 19.40 15.64 -17.84
C PHE A 517 20.37 16.39 -16.93
N GLY A 518 20.23 17.71 -16.80
CA GLY A 518 21.10 18.53 -15.97
C GLY A 518 21.13 18.02 -14.53
N VAL A 519 19.96 17.91 -13.88
CA VAL A 519 19.89 17.41 -12.51
C VAL A 519 20.28 15.94 -12.44
N SER A 520 19.93 15.10 -13.43
CA SER A 520 20.35 13.69 -13.45
C SER A 520 21.87 13.51 -13.45
N ILE A 521 22.59 14.36 -14.20
CA ILE A 521 24.06 14.29 -14.29
C ILE A 521 24.71 14.70 -12.96
N PHE A 522 24.17 15.71 -12.28
CA PHE A 522 24.74 16.24 -11.04
C PHE A 522 24.29 15.49 -9.77
N SER A 523 23.35 14.55 -9.86
CA SER A 523 22.83 13.83 -8.69
C SER A 523 23.16 12.34 -8.72
N LYS A 524 23.40 11.78 -7.53
CA LYS A 524 23.72 10.35 -7.37
C LYS A 524 22.45 9.50 -7.39
N GLN A 525 22.50 8.40 -8.13
CA GLN A 525 21.44 7.39 -8.20
C GLN A 525 21.54 6.44 -6.98
N SER A 526 20.41 6.20 -6.33
CA SER A 526 20.25 5.23 -5.24
C SER A 526 20.34 3.78 -5.75
N GLU A 527 20.59 2.82 -4.86
CA GLU A 527 20.65 1.40 -5.25
C GLU A 527 19.31 0.86 -5.79
N SER A 528 18.19 1.26 -5.17
CA SER A 528 16.84 0.88 -5.62
C SER A 528 16.59 1.33 -7.06
N GLU A 529 17.04 2.55 -7.41
CA GLU A 529 16.91 3.07 -8.77
C GLU A 529 17.79 2.35 -9.79
N LYS A 530 18.99 1.89 -9.40
CA LYS A 530 19.86 1.13 -10.30
C LYS A 530 19.23 -0.21 -10.67
N GLU A 531 18.68 -0.91 -9.68
CA GLU A 531 17.98 -2.19 -9.87
C GLU A 531 16.78 -2.04 -10.82
N THR A 532 15.89 -1.06 -10.57
CA THR A 532 14.72 -0.84 -11.43
C THR A 532 15.10 -0.30 -12.82
N ALA A 533 16.19 0.48 -12.92
CA ALA A 533 16.72 0.95 -14.19
C ALA A 533 17.23 -0.21 -15.06
N GLU A 534 17.96 -1.16 -14.46
CA GLU A 534 18.44 -2.35 -15.15
C GLU A 534 17.28 -3.22 -15.65
N ALA A 535 16.30 -3.50 -14.78
CA ALA A 535 15.08 -4.21 -15.14
C ALA A 535 14.35 -3.56 -16.32
N CYS A 536 14.19 -2.23 -16.31
CA CYS A 536 13.55 -1.50 -17.39
C CYS A 536 14.37 -1.53 -18.68
N VAL A 537 15.69 -1.32 -18.62
CA VAL A 537 16.55 -1.27 -19.82
C VAL A 537 16.66 -2.65 -20.47
N GLU A 538 16.75 -3.72 -19.68
CA GLU A 538 16.98 -5.08 -20.16
C GLU A 538 15.71 -5.90 -20.39
N ALA A 539 14.52 -5.33 -20.17
CA ALA A 539 13.22 -6.01 -20.29
C ALA A 539 13.02 -6.84 -21.59
N LEU A 540 13.62 -6.44 -22.72
CA LEU A 540 13.53 -7.19 -23.98
C LEU A 540 14.51 -8.37 -24.10
N LYS A 541 15.59 -8.37 -23.32
CA LYS A 541 16.66 -9.40 -23.30
C LYS A 541 16.41 -10.51 -22.28
N LEU A 542 15.39 -10.39 -21.44
CA LEU A 542 15.03 -11.40 -20.45
C LEU A 542 14.53 -12.69 -21.13
N GLU A 543 15.43 -13.61 -21.46
CA GLU A 543 15.17 -15.03 -21.19
C GLU A 543 15.26 -15.20 -19.66
N ARG A 544 14.14 -15.56 -19.00
CA ARG A 544 14.02 -15.98 -17.59
C ARG A 544 15.17 -15.53 -16.67
N PHE A 545 15.29 -14.23 -16.41
CA PHE A 545 16.28 -13.67 -15.49
C PHE A 545 15.74 -13.51 -14.06
N ILE A 546 14.79 -14.36 -13.64
CA ILE A 546 14.44 -14.52 -12.22
C ILE A 546 15.31 -15.64 -11.67
N ARG A 547 16.57 -15.36 -11.36
CA ARG A 547 17.36 -16.30 -10.56
C ARG A 547 18.49 -15.73 -9.71
N SER A 548 18.59 -14.42 -9.51
CA SER A 548 19.57 -13.90 -8.57
C SER A 548 19.11 -12.63 -7.88
N LYS A 549 19.07 -12.68 -6.55
CA LYS A 549 18.81 -11.61 -5.58
C LYS A 549 17.36 -11.19 -5.40
N ALA A 550 16.60 -12.03 -4.69
CA ALA A 550 15.60 -11.54 -3.77
C ALA A 550 16.13 -11.74 -2.35
N VAL A 551 16.22 -10.65 -1.60
CA VAL A 551 16.63 -10.59 -0.20
C VAL A 551 15.79 -11.56 0.61
N ILE A 552 16.45 -12.53 1.27
CA ILE A 552 15.81 -13.45 2.21
C ILE A 552 15.33 -12.60 3.41
N SER A 553 14.01 -12.49 3.57
CA SER A 553 13.36 -11.85 4.73
C SER A 553 12.19 -12.73 5.17
N GLY A 554 12.10 -13.01 6.48
CA GLY A 554 11.32 -14.10 7.08
C GLY A 554 9.80 -13.98 7.15
N LEU A 555 9.10 -13.85 6.02
CA LEU A 555 7.64 -14.06 5.97
C LEU A 555 7.35 -15.55 5.68
N GLY A 556 6.55 -16.19 6.54
CA GLY A 556 6.07 -17.55 6.35
C GLY A 556 4.83 -17.63 5.43
N VAL A 557 4.44 -18.86 5.08
CA VAL A 557 3.24 -19.14 4.25
C VAL A 557 1.97 -18.63 4.92
N ASP A 558 1.85 -18.82 6.23
CA ASP A 558 0.69 -18.39 7.01
C ASP A 558 0.63 -16.86 7.12
N ASP A 559 1.78 -16.18 7.21
CA ASP A 559 1.83 -14.70 7.19
C ASP A 559 1.32 -14.16 5.86
N MET A 560 1.75 -14.77 4.75
CA MET A 560 1.29 -14.40 3.41
C MET A 560 -0.21 -14.67 3.23
N GLN A 561 -0.72 -15.79 3.73
CA GLN A 561 -2.15 -16.08 3.71
C GLN A 561 -2.95 -15.09 4.57
N ASN A 562 -2.44 -14.70 5.74
CA ASN A 562 -3.09 -13.73 6.62
C ASN A 562 -3.15 -12.34 5.98
N ILE A 563 -2.04 -11.89 5.37
CA ILE A 563 -2.03 -10.63 4.61
C ILE A 563 -3.06 -10.69 3.48
N LEU A 564 -3.15 -11.79 2.72
CA LEU A 564 -4.16 -11.93 1.67
C LEU A 564 -5.58 -11.99 2.24
N LYS A 565 -5.78 -12.64 3.40
CA LYS A 565 -7.09 -12.76 4.07
C LYS A 565 -7.62 -11.39 4.49
N ASP A 566 -6.78 -10.52 5.03
CA ASP A 566 -7.18 -9.19 5.48
C ASP A 566 -7.63 -8.27 4.35
N PHE A 567 -7.05 -8.43 3.16
CA PHE A 567 -7.36 -7.59 1.99
C PHE A 567 -8.44 -8.16 1.08
N PHE A 568 -8.46 -9.48 0.88
CA PHE A 568 -9.30 -10.14 -0.12
C PHE A 568 -10.36 -11.08 0.49
N GLY A 569 -10.30 -11.32 1.79
CA GLY A 569 -11.15 -12.28 2.48
C GLY A 569 -10.63 -13.72 2.43
N GLU A 570 -11.15 -14.54 3.34
CA GLU A 570 -10.62 -15.87 3.65
C GLU A 570 -10.68 -16.86 2.47
N LYS A 571 -11.77 -16.85 1.70
CA LYS A 571 -11.92 -17.73 0.53
C LYS A 571 -10.93 -17.41 -0.60
N TYR A 572 -10.64 -16.13 -0.85
CA TYR A 572 -9.71 -15.73 -1.90
C TYR A 572 -8.27 -16.07 -1.54
N ALA A 573 -7.88 -15.78 -0.29
CA ALA A 573 -6.56 -16.08 0.24
C ALA A 573 -6.25 -17.58 0.22
N ALA A 574 -7.19 -18.41 0.69
CA ALA A 574 -7.04 -19.87 0.66
C ALA A 574 -6.90 -20.38 -0.77
N ASN A 575 -7.80 -20.01 -1.68
CA ASN A 575 -7.75 -20.44 -3.08
C ASN A 575 -6.43 -20.08 -3.77
N LYS A 576 -5.85 -18.90 -3.52
CA LYS A 576 -4.60 -18.47 -4.18
C LYS A 576 -3.36 -19.15 -3.65
N ILE A 577 -3.32 -19.43 -2.36
CA ILE A 577 -2.26 -20.24 -1.74
C ILE A 577 -2.36 -21.67 -2.27
N ASP A 578 -3.56 -22.24 -2.31
CA ASP A 578 -3.80 -23.61 -2.75
C ASP A 578 -3.52 -23.77 -4.27
N GLU A 579 -3.89 -22.79 -5.10
CA GLU A 579 -3.56 -22.75 -6.55
C GLU A 579 -2.04 -22.69 -6.79
N TYR A 580 -1.28 -21.97 -5.95
CA TYR A 580 0.19 -22.00 -6.02
C TYR A 580 0.75 -23.37 -5.62
N LEU A 581 0.27 -23.94 -4.52
CA LEU A 581 0.69 -25.26 -4.02
C LEU A 581 0.39 -26.39 -5.02
N GLU A 582 -0.76 -26.33 -5.70
CA GLU A 582 -1.11 -27.23 -6.80
C GLU A 582 -0.18 -27.05 -8.00
N SER A 583 0.24 -25.83 -8.31
CA SER A 583 1.12 -25.56 -9.47
C SER A 583 2.54 -26.13 -9.31
N ILE A 584 2.97 -26.37 -8.07
CA ILE A 584 4.28 -26.93 -7.73
C ILE A 584 4.20 -28.35 -7.17
N ASP A 585 2.99 -28.94 -7.10
CA ASP A 585 2.70 -30.29 -6.56
C ASP A 585 3.27 -30.54 -5.16
N LYS A 586 3.06 -29.60 -4.23
CA LYS A 586 3.59 -29.67 -2.84
C LYS A 586 2.59 -29.24 -1.78
N LYS A 587 2.80 -29.71 -0.55
CA LYS A 587 2.00 -29.30 0.62
C LYS A 587 2.63 -28.11 1.36
N ARG A 588 1.83 -27.39 2.15
CA ARG A 588 2.21 -26.15 2.89
C ARG A 588 3.53 -26.23 3.68
N GLY A 589 3.88 -27.40 4.21
CA GLY A 589 5.11 -27.61 5.01
C GLY A 589 6.35 -28.02 4.21
N GLU A 590 6.26 -28.21 2.89
CA GLU A 590 7.33 -28.76 2.04
C GLU A 590 7.99 -27.70 1.14
N LEU A 591 7.68 -26.41 1.41
CA LEU A 591 8.16 -25.28 0.64
C LEU A 591 9.62 -24.93 1.01
N ASN A 592 10.50 -24.94 0.01
CA ASN A 592 11.89 -24.53 0.16
C ASN A 592 12.00 -22.99 0.20
N ALA A 593 13.13 -22.45 0.69
CA ALA A 593 13.36 -21.00 0.76
C ALA A 593 13.16 -20.25 -0.57
N PHE A 594 13.43 -20.91 -1.70
CA PHE A 594 13.16 -20.38 -3.03
C PHE A 594 11.66 -20.23 -3.32
N GLU A 595 10.86 -21.24 -2.96
CA GLU A 595 9.41 -21.29 -3.19
C GLU A 595 8.67 -20.35 -2.23
N ILE A 596 9.17 -20.18 -1.00
CA ILE A 596 8.69 -19.14 -0.08
C ILE A 596 8.94 -17.74 -0.65
N THR A 597 10.10 -17.53 -1.29
CA THR A 597 10.44 -16.25 -1.93
C THR A 597 9.57 -15.99 -3.16
N GLU A 598 9.29 -17.03 -3.94
CA GLU A 598 8.36 -16.97 -5.08
C GLU A 598 6.93 -16.68 -4.61
N LEU A 599 6.47 -17.35 -3.55
CA LEU A 599 5.17 -17.09 -2.93
C LEU A 599 5.08 -15.66 -2.37
N LYS A 600 6.17 -15.12 -1.83
CA LYS A 600 6.24 -13.72 -1.40
C LYS A 600 6.12 -12.77 -2.59
N SER A 601 6.86 -13.03 -3.67
CA SER A 601 6.74 -12.25 -4.90
C SER A 601 5.33 -12.30 -5.46
N LEU A 602 4.68 -13.47 -5.42
CA LEU A 602 3.29 -13.66 -5.79
C LEU A 602 2.34 -12.93 -4.84
N THR A 603 2.62 -12.88 -3.54
CA THR A 603 1.82 -12.16 -2.56
C THR A 603 1.94 -10.64 -2.77
N GLU A 604 3.16 -10.13 -2.98
CA GLU A 604 3.40 -8.73 -3.39
C GLU A 604 2.69 -8.44 -4.73
N LYS A 605 2.73 -9.38 -5.67
CA LYS A 605 2.02 -9.29 -6.94
C LYS A 605 0.51 -9.17 -6.73
N TYR A 606 -0.10 -10.06 -5.94
CA TYR A 606 -1.54 -10.04 -5.66
C TYR A 606 -1.98 -8.79 -4.90
N LEU A 607 -1.22 -8.35 -3.90
CA LEU A 607 -1.48 -7.08 -3.23
C LEU A 607 -1.33 -5.90 -4.19
N SER A 608 -0.28 -5.89 -5.01
CA SER A 608 -0.02 -4.86 -6.01
C SER A 608 -1.14 -4.79 -7.03
N GLU A 609 -1.76 -5.92 -7.37
CA GLU A 609 -2.93 -5.96 -8.25
C GLU A 609 -4.18 -5.28 -7.64
N ALA A 610 -4.32 -5.24 -6.31
CA ALA A 610 -5.45 -4.60 -5.66
C ALA A 610 -5.23 -3.13 -5.32
N VAL A 611 -4.03 -2.81 -4.83
CA VAL A 611 -3.72 -1.50 -4.23
C VAL A 611 -2.61 -0.73 -4.97
N GLY A 612 -1.99 -1.34 -5.98
CA GLY A 612 -0.84 -0.80 -6.71
C GLY A 612 0.52 -1.16 -6.07
N PRO A 613 1.63 -1.10 -6.83
CA PRO A 613 2.94 -1.57 -6.37
C PRO A 613 3.50 -0.80 -5.17
N GLY A 614 3.29 0.52 -5.14
CA GLY A 614 3.77 1.38 -4.05
C GLY A 614 3.06 1.08 -2.73
N ALA A 615 1.73 0.89 -2.78
CA ALA A 615 0.94 0.61 -1.59
C ALA A 615 1.10 -0.83 -1.10
N ALA A 616 1.17 -1.81 -2.01
CA ALA A 616 1.44 -3.20 -1.67
C ALA A 616 2.74 -3.33 -0.89
N ARG A 617 3.77 -2.58 -1.29
CA ARG A 617 5.05 -2.54 -0.58
C ARG A 617 4.94 -1.81 0.75
N LEU A 618 4.18 -0.71 0.85
CA LEU A 618 3.93 -0.05 2.13
C LEU A 618 3.20 -0.96 3.12
N ILE A 619 2.25 -1.77 2.63
CA ILE A 619 1.52 -2.76 3.43
C ILE A 619 2.44 -3.89 3.86
N LEU A 620 3.18 -4.49 2.92
CA LEU A 620 4.16 -5.54 3.22
C LEU A 620 5.24 -5.05 4.17
N ASN A 621 5.78 -3.84 3.96
CA ASN A 621 6.75 -3.23 4.85
C ASN A 621 6.13 -2.90 6.21
N SER A 622 4.90 -2.37 6.28
CA SER A 622 4.21 -2.12 7.55
C SER A 622 3.96 -3.42 8.32
N TYR A 623 3.64 -4.51 7.63
CA TYR A 623 3.45 -5.83 8.22
C TYR A 623 4.78 -6.45 8.65
N MET A 624 5.84 -6.26 7.84
CA MET A 624 7.21 -6.63 8.18
C MET A 624 7.79 -5.76 9.30
N ASP A 625 7.40 -4.51 9.46
CA ASP A 625 7.81 -3.63 10.55
C ASP A 625 7.08 -4.03 11.84
N MET A 626 5.81 -4.47 11.72
CA MET A 626 5.06 -5.11 12.81
C MET A 626 5.70 -6.45 13.26
N ILE A 627 6.21 -7.25 12.33
CA ILE A 627 6.87 -8.55 12.62
C ILE A 627 8.36 -8.36 12.96
N GLY A 628 8.99 -7.30 12.47
CA GLY A 628 10.44 -7.20 12.25
C GLY A 628 11.16 -6.17 13.10
N SER A 629 10.63 -5.78 14.26
CA SER A 629 11.34 -4.93 15.22
C SER A 629 12.64 -5.54 15.79
N LYS A 630 13.18 -6.62 15.21
CA LYS A 630 14.39 -7.32 15.70
C LYS A 630 15.50 -7.64 14.68
N GLU A 631 15.37 -7.44 13.35
CA GLU A 631 16.41 -7.96 12.40
C GLU A 631 16.96 -7.02 11.31
N GLN A 632 16.53 -5.76 11.19
CA GLN A 632 16.98 -4.89 10.07
C GLN A 632 18.39 -4.27 10.18
N LYS A 633 19.07 -4.33 11.33
CA LYS A 633 20.38 -3.65 11.51
C LYS A 633 21.59 -4.31 10.84
N VAL A 634 21.47 -5.53 10.34
CA VAL A 634 22.60 -6.26 9.72
C VAL A 634 22.71 -5.98 8.21
N MET A 635 21.58 -5.64 7.55
CA MET A 635 21.51 -5.49 6.10
C MET A 635 21.97 -4.10 5.61
N ASP A 636 21.80 -3.05 6.42
CA ASP A 636 22.23 -1.69 6.07
C ASP A 636 23.75 -1.54 6.13
N VAL A 637 24.41 -2.22 7.09
CA VAL A 637 25.87 -2.33 7.13
C VAL A 637 26.40 -3.04 5.88
N PHE A 638 25.63 -3.99 5.35
CA PHE A 638 25.99 -4.77 4.16
C PHE A 638 25.86 -3.96 2.86
N LYS A 639 24.92 -3.01 2.78
CA LYS A 639 24.76 -2.11 1.63
C LYS A 639 25.82 -1.03 1.56
N ASP A 640 26.17 -0.42 2.69
CA ASP A 640 27.16 0.64 2.73
C ASP A 640 28.57 0.16 2.32
N LEU A 641 28.90 -1.10 2.63
CA LEU A 641 30.20 -1.70 2.31
C LEU A 641 30.34 -2.13 0.83
N VAL A 642 29.25 -2.47 0.15
CA VAL A 642 29.27 -2.97 -1.24
C VAL A 642 29.35 -1.84 -2.26
N SER A 643 28.86 -0.65 -1.92
CA SER A 643 28.87 0.50 -2.84
C SER A 643 30.27 1.13 -3.04
N LEU A 644 31.23 0.81 -2.18
CA LEU A 644 32.56 1.43 -2.16
C LEU A 644 33.65 0.69 -2.97
N SER A 645 33.38 -0.47 -3.61
CA SER A 645 34.46 -1.33 -4.12
C SER A 645 34.49 -1.59 -5.63
N VAL A 646 33.91 -0.72 -6.47
CA VAL A 646 33.77 -1.02 -7.92
C VAL A 646 35.07 -0.91 -8.74
N THR A 647 36.19 -0.44 -8.20
CA THR A 647 37.37 -0.13 -9.03
C THR A 647 38.68 -0.86 -8.76
N GLU A 648 38.80 -1.77 -7.79
CA GLU A 648 40.09 -2.45 -7.56
C GLU A 648 40.00 -3.97 -7.36
N SER A 649 40.65 -4.67 -8.30
CA SER A 649 41.33 -5.95 -8.13
C SER A 649 40.50 -7.24 -8.22
N ARG A 650 40.59 -7.91 -9.38
CA ARG A 650 40.17 -9.30 -9.60
C ARG A 650 40.77 -10.27 -8.56
N GLU A 651 41.95 -9.97 -8.03
CA GLU A 651 42.59 -10.75 -6.97
C GLU A 651 41.94 -10.50 -5.61
N THR A 652 41.60 -9.25 -5.29
CA THR A 652 40.77 -8.91 -4.12
C THR A 652 39.38 -9.56 -4.21
N LEU A 653 38.86 -9.74 -5.43
CA LEU A 653 37.56 -10.37 -5.68
C LEU A 653 37.59 -11.89 -5.43
N ILE A 654 38.63 -12.60 -5.88
CA ILE A 654 38.84 -14.03 -5.58
C ILE A 654 39.11 -14.21 -4.08
N LYS A 655 39.88 -13.32 -3.46
CA LYS A 655 40.15 -13.28 -2.01
C LYS A 655 38.87 -13.08 -1.21
N ARG A 656 38.05 -12.08 -1.55
CA ARG A 656 36.74 -11.85 -0.94
C ARG A 656 35.77 -12.99 -1.20
N LEU A 657 35.82 -13.66 -2.36
CA LEU A 657 34.97 -14.82 -2.63
C LEU A 657 35.31 -16.02 -1.74
N SER A 658 36.60 -16.27 -1.49
CA SER A 658 37.03 -17.35 -0.57
C SER A 658 36.65 -17.03 0.88
N GLU A 659 36.86 -15.78 1.31
CA GLU A 659 36.39 -15.27 2.61
C GLU A 659 34.87 -15.43 2.75
N LEU A 660 34.10 -14.92 1.78
CA LEU A 660 32.65 -14.98 1.78
C LEU A 660 32.12 -16.42 1.77
N ASN A 661 32.73 -17.32 1.00
CA ASN A 661 32.30 -18.71 0.95
C ASN A 661 32.46 -19.40 2.31
N LEU A 662 33.61 -19.24 2.97
CA LEU A 662 33.81 -19.83 4.29
C LEU A 662 32.86 -19.23 5.34
N LEU A 663 32.72 -17.90 5.36
CA LEU A 663 31.79 -17.22 6.28
C LEU A 663 30.34 -17.66 6.04
N LEU A 664 29.97 -17.93 4.79
CA LEU A 664 28.64 -18.41 4.40
C LEU A 664 28.44 -19.87 4.79
N ASP A 665 29.44 -20.73 4.64
CA ASP A 665 29.35 -22.14 5.01
C ASP A 665 29.34 -22.34 6.54
N VAL A 666 30.12 -21.55 7.30
CA VAL A 666 30.00 -21.50 8.76
C VAL A 666 28.60 -21.03 9.17
N SER A 667 28.07 -19.98 8.52
CA SER A 667 26.70 -19.52 8.76
C SER A 667 25.65 -20.61 8.50
N LYS A 668 25.78 -21.38 7.40
CA LYS A 668 24.90 -22.53 7.11
C LYS A 668 24.93 -23.59 8.20
N VAL A 669 26.11 -23.89 8.77
CA VAL A 669 26.23 -24.86 9.88
C VAL A 669 25.41 -24.40 11.08
N PHE A 670 25.49 -23.12 11.45
CA PHE A 670 24.72 -22.58 12.58
C PHE A 670 23.22 -22.44 12.30
N ALA A 671 22.84 -22.24 11.03
CA ALA A 671 21.45 -22.25 10.57
C ALA A 671 20.84 -23.67 10.48
N GLY A 672 21.66 -24.72 10.47
CA GLY A 672 21.21 -26.11 10.42
C GLY A 672 20.53 -26.59 11.71
N VAL A 673 19.92 -27.78 11.64
CA VAL A 673 19.31 -28.45 12.80
C VAL A 673 20.40 -29.19 13.59
N GLY A 674 20.42 -29.01 14.91
CA GLY A 674 21.38 -29.63 15.83
C GLY A 674 21.59 -28.78 17.08
N ASP A 675 22.13 -29.38 18.14
CA ASP A 675 22.53 -28.65 19.33
C ASP A 675 23.75 -27.75 19.05
N LEU A 676 23.92 -26.72 19.88
CA LEU A 676 24.99 -25.74 19.74
C LEU A 676 26.40 -26.37 19.72
N GLN A 677 26.63 -27.44 20.46
CA GLN A 677 27.94 -28.10 20.51
C GLN A 677 28.24 -28.78 19.17
N SER A 678 27.30 -29.54 18.63
CA SER A 678 27.43 -30.17 17.31
C SER A 678 27.68 -29.15 16.19
N LYS A 679 27.04 -27.98 16.27
CA LYS A 679 27.23 -26.88 15.32
C LYS A 679 28.64 -26.28 15.42
N ILE A 680 29.15 -26.07 16.63
CA ILE A 680 30.51 -25.60 16.86
C ILE A 680 31.53 -26.59 16.29
N ASP A 681 31.37 -27.88 16.56
CA ASP A 681 32.30 -28.93 16.11
C ASP A 681 32.36 -29.00 14.58
N ARG A 682 31.21 -28.94 13.90
CA ARG A 682 31.12 -28.92 12.44
C ARG A 682 31.77 -27.68 11.84
N ALA A 683 31.54 -26.51 12.44
CA ALA A 683 32.14 -25.26 11.97
C ALA A 683 33.67 -25.28 12.11
N LEU A 684 34.19 -25.85 13.20
CA LEU A 684 35.64 -26.03 13.38
C LEU A 684 36.22 -27.03 12.37
N SER A 685 35.52 -28.13 12.06
CA SER A 685 35.95 -29.09 11.03
C SER A 685 36.03 -28.44 9.66
N LEU A 686 35.03 -27.64 9.30
CA LEU A 686 35.00 -26.91 8.03
C LEU A 686 36.20 -25.95 7.89
N ILE A 687 36.52 -25.19 8.94
CA ILE A 687 37.67 -24.28 8.96
C ILE A 687 38.97 -25.05 8.82
N LYS A 688 39.10 -26.18 9.54
CA LYS A 688 40.27 -27.06 9.46
C LYS A 688 40.48 -27.58 8.04
N GLU A 689 39.44 -28.11 7.41
CA GLU A 689 39.50 -28.72 6.07
C GLU A 689 39.78 -27.69 4.98
N THR A 690 39.16 -26.52 5.08
CA THR A 690 39.26 -25.46 4.06
C THR A 690 40.68 -24.89 3.99
N PHE A 691 41.33 -24.68 5.14
CA PHE A 691 42.69 -24.12 5.21
C PHE A 691 43.78 -25.16 5.46
N ARG A 692 43.42 -26.45 5.53
CA ARG A 692 44.34 -27.56 5.82
C ARG A 692 45.16 -27.35 7.10
N PHE A 693 44.51 -26.83 8.13
CA PHE A 693 45.14 -26.77 9.45
C PHE A 693 45.21 -28.17 10.06
N ASP A 694 46.26 -28.44 10.83
CA ASP A 694 46.41 -29.70 11.55
C ASP A 694 45.53 -29.74 12.81
N LEU A 695 45.35 -28.58 13.45
CA LEU A 695 44.57 -28.43 14.68
C LEU A 695 43.93 -27.04 14.77
N VAL A 696 42.64 -27.03 15.10
CA VAL A 696 41.86 -25.82 15.40
C VAL A 696 41.20 -25.97 16.77
N ILE A 697 41.31 -24.95 17.63
CA ILE A 697 40.78 -24.98 19.01
C ILE A 697 39.97 -23.71 19.28
N LEU A 698 38.73 -23.89 19.74
CA LEU A 698 37.90 -22.82 20.28
C LEU A 698 37.99 -22.82 21.81
N ARG A 699 38.34 -21.66 22.38
CA ARG A 699 38.36 -21.43 23.83
C ARG A 699 37.40 -20.32 24.20
N ASN A 700 36.69 -20.50 25.31
CA ASN A 700 35.83 -19.49 25.92
C ASN A 700 36.46 -18.98 27.21
N ILE A 701 36.15 -17.74 27.57
CA ILE A 701 36.60 -17.12 28.81
C ILE A 701 35.60 -17.46 29.92
N ARG A 702 36.06 -18.16 30.96
CA ARG A 702 35.30 -18.44 32.18
C ARG A 702 36.19 -18.13 33.39
N GLU A 703 35.71 -17.30 34.31
CA GLU A 703 36.42 -16.98 35.57
C GLU A 703 37.92 -16.64 35.37
N GLU A 704 38.22 -15.76 34.41
CA GLU A 704 39.60 -15.38 34.06
C GLU A 704 40.51 -16.55 33.63
N LYS A 705 39.92 -17.61 33.05
CA LYS A 705 40.63 -18.72 32.41
C LYS A 705 40.13 -18.90 30.98
N LEU A 706 41.05 -19.23 30.08
CA LEU A 706 40.69 -19.71 28.75
C LEU A 706 40.50 -21.22 28.82
N VAL A 707 39.25 -21.65 28.69
CA VAL A 707 38.85 -23.06 28.74
C VAL A 707 38.51 -23.50 27.33
N ALA A 708 39.10 -24.61 26.87
CA ALA A 708 38.76 -25.21 25.59
C ALA A 708 37.29 -25.69 25.61
N VAL A 709 36.50 -25.20 24.66
CA VAL A 709 35.09 -25.58 24.48
C VAL A 709 34.95 -26.65 23.41
N SER A 710 35.78 -26.59 22.36
CA SER A 710 35.83 -27.58 21.30
C SER A 710 37.16 -27.53 20.55
N TYR A 711 37.55 -28.63 19.92
CA TYR A 711 38.74 -28.73 19.07
C TYR A 711 38.56 -29.78 17.97
N VAL A 712 39.25 -29.59 16.84
CA VAL A 712 39.29 -30.54 15.72
C VAL A 712 40.73 -30.65 15.20
N GLY A 713 41.31 -31.86 15.19
CA GLY A 713 42.71 -32.10 14.79
C GLY A 713 43.39 -33.27 15.52
N ASP A 714 44.54 -33.70 15.02
CA ASP A 714 45.35 -34.77 15.63
C ASP A 714 46.27 -34.21 16.73
N MET A 715 45.85 -34.29 18.00
CA MET A 715 46.79 -34.26 19.14
C MET A 715 46.21 -34.62 20.53
N THR A 716 47.09 -35.13 21.40
CA THR A 716 46.88 -35.58 22.80
C THR A 716 47.48 -34.64 23.86
N GLY A 717 46.72 -34.37 24.94
CA GLY A 717 47.24 -34.22 26.32
C GLY A 717 47.63 -32.82 26.84
N GLY A 718 48.45 -32.05 26.13
CA GLY A 718 49.07 -30.82 26.68
C GLY A 718 48.47 -29.48 26.24
N LEU A 719 48.22 -29.32 24.93
CA LEU A 719 47.69 -28.10 24.30
C LEU A 719 46.20 -27.80 24.57
N ILE A 720 45.47 -28.78 25.08
CA ILE A 720 44.03 -28.71 25.41
C ILE A 720 43.81 -28.27 26.87
N SER A 721 44.87 -28.28 27.70
CA SER A 721 44.78 -27.89 29.11
C SER A 721 44.30 -26.44 29.28
N SER A 722 43.52 -26.19 30.34
CA SER A 722 42.99 -24.86 30.65
C SER A 722 44.11 -23.89 31.01
N TYR A 723 44.23 -22.78 30.30
CA TYR A 723 45.23 -21.75 30.59
C TYR A 723 44.65 -20.74 31.58
N ARG A 724 45.34 -20.53 32.73
CA ARG A 724 45.07 -19.35 33.57
C ARG A 724 45.50 -18.10 32.80
N VAL A 725 44.64 -17.10 32.70
CA VAL A 725 44.91 -15.83 31.99
C VAL A 725 45.99 -14.98 32.69
N LEU A 726 46.58 -15.47 33.79
CA LEU A 726 47.36 -14.70 34.76
C LEU A 726 48.87 -14.54 34.47
N GLU A 727 49.40 -15.00 33.35
CA GLU A 727 50.77 -14.65 32.91
C GLU A 727 50.82 -14.21 31.43
N PRO A 728 50.34 -12.99 31.10
CA PRO A 728 50.28 -12.50 29.72
C PRO A 728 51.66 -12.24 29.09
N GLU A 729 52.74 -12.24 29.86
CA GLU A 729 54.10 -11.89 29.36
C GLU A 729 54.89 -13.11 28.85
N HIS A 730 54.57 -14.32 29.32
CA HIS A 730 55.33 -15.54 29.01
C HIS A 730 54.71 -16.44 27.93
N SER A 731 53.54 -16.10 27.37
CA SER A 731 52.88 -16.89 26.31
C SER A 731 52.31 -16.04 25.17
N TYR A 732 52.32 -16.59 23.96
CA TYR A 732 51.79 -15.92 22.76
C TYR A 732 50.26 -15.78 22.79
N ILE A 733 49.54 -16.75 23.37
CA ILE A 733 48.10 -16.64 23.61
C ILE A 733 47.77 -15.56 24.66
N GLY A 734 48.60 -15.42 25.70
CA GLY A 734 48.47 -14.35 26.70
C GLY A 734 48.70 -12.96 26.10
N LYS A 735 49.67 -12.81 25.19
CA LYS A 735 49.88 -11.58 24.41
C LYS A 735 48.66 -11.24 23.55
N ALA A 736 48.05 -12.22 22.88
CA ALA A 736 46.83 -12.02 22.09
C ALA A 736 45.63 -11.57 22.96
N VAL A 737 45.50 -12.10 24.18
CA VAL A 737 44.48 -11.67 25.16
C VAL A 737 44.71 -10.24 25.63
N LYS A 738 45.94 -9.90 26.04
CA LYS A 738 46.31 -8.57 26.58
C LYS A 738 46.17 -7.48 25.52
N LEU A 739 46.65 -7.74 24.31
CA LEU A 739 46.63 -6.78 23.19
C LEU A 739 45.30 -6.76 22.43
N ARG A 740 44.43 -7.75 22.63
CA ARG A 740 43.18 -7.95 21.87
C ARG A 740 43.41 -7.93 20.36
N LYS A 741 44.54 -8.48 19.92
CA LYS A 741 44.95 -8.55 18.51
C LYS A 741 45.41 -9.97 18.18
N GLN A 742 45.31 -10.37 16.91
CA GLN A 742 45.83 -11.66 16.48
C GLN A 742 47.34 -11.71 16.75
N PHE A 743 47.83 -12.88 17.14
CA PHE A 743 49.26 -13.13 17.27
C PHE A 743 49.61 -14.40 16.50
N ALA A 744 50.57 -14.30 15.59
CA ALA A 744 50.97 -15.40 14.73
C ALA A 744 52.49 -15.60 14.71
N VAL A 745 52.89 -16.86 14.54
CA VAL A 745 54.28 -17.29 14.38
C VAL A 745 54.35 -18.13 13.12
N ASN A 746 55.06 -17.60 12.11
CA ASN A 746 55.21 -18.22 10.80
C ASN A 746 56.29 -19.29 10.73
N ASP A 747 57.24 -19.24 11.66
CA ASP A 747 58.28 -20.25 11.82
C ASP A 747 58.69 -20.35 13.30
N ILE A 748 58.44 -21.50 13.92
CA ILE A 748 58.78 -21.76 15.32
C ILE A 748 60.31 -21.90 15.54
N ASP A 749 61.13 -22.02 14.50
CA ASP A 749 62.58 -22.05 14.65
C ASP A 749 63.20 -20.69 14.99
N HIS A 750 62.46 -19.61 14.79
CA HIS A 750 62.91 -18.23 15.02
C HIS A 750 62.35 -17.58 16.30
N ILE A 751 61.76 -18.37 17.21
CA ILE A 751 61.23 -17.87 18.50
C ILE A 751 62.09 -18.26 19.70
N GLU A 752 62.05 -17.45 20.76
CA GLU A 752 62.73 -17.75 22.02
C GLU A 752 62.17 -19.05 22.64
N LEU A 753 63.09 -19.94 23.02
CA LEU A 753 62.76 -21.24 23.62
C LEU A 753 62.18 -21.07 25.03
N ASN A 754 60.86 -21.15 25.14
CA ASN A 754 60.13 -21.34 26.40
C ASN A 754 59.46 -22.73 26.48
N GLN A 755 58.86 -23.06 27.63
CA GLN A 755 58.21 -24.35 27.87
C GLN A 755 57.11 -24.69 26.85
N PHE A 756 56.37 -23.67 26.39
CA PHE A 756 55.32 -23.81 25.37
C PHE A 756 55.87 -24.06 23.96
N SER A 757 56.91 -23.33 23.54
CA SER A 757 57.60 -23.54 22.25
C SER A 757 58.26 -24.92 22.16
N SER A 758 58.75 -25.44 23.28
CA SER A 758 59.32 -26.79 23.39
C SER A 758 58.25 -27.86 23.17
N GLU A 759 57.04 -27.63 23.67
CA GLU A 759 55.90 -28.52 23.50
C GLU A 759 55.35 -28.48 22.07
N LEU A 760 55.25 -27.31 21.44
CA LEU A 760 54.90 -27.17 20.02
C LEU A 760 55.89 -27.90 19.11
N LYS A 761 57.21 -27.77 19.36
CA LYS A 761 58.26 -28.47 18.59
C LYS A 761 58.19 -29.99 18.76
N ARG A 762 57.93 -30.51 19.97
CA ARG A 762 57.77 -31.96 20.20
C ARG A 762 56.64 -32.57 19.36
N HIS A 763 55.62 -31.77 19.07
CA HIS A 763 54.46 -32.21 18.31
C HIS A 763 54.56 -31.89 16.81
N GLY A 764 55.73 -31.45 16.34
CA GLY A 764 56.00 -31.17 14.93
C GLY A 764 55.26 -29.96 14.37
N ILE A 765 54.73 -29.06 15.22
CA ILE A 765 54.11 -27.82 14.76
C ILE A 765 55.22 -26.89 14.26
N VAL A 766 55.05 -26.34 13.07
CA VAL A 766 56.00 -25.43 12.43
C VAL A 766 55.51 -23.98 12.40
N SER A 767 54.20 -23.75 12.47
CA SER A 767 53.57 -22.42 12.55
C SER A 767 52.23 -22.44 13.31
N PHE A 768 51.85 -21.31 13.92
CA PHE A 768 50.55 -21.18 14.62
C PHE A 768 50.02 -19.74 14.70
N CYS A 769 48.73 -19.60 14.96
CA CYS A 769 48.05 -18.32 15.15
C CYS A 769 46.99 -18.39 16.27
N HIS A 770 46.91 -17.33 17.09
CA HIS A 770 45.85 -17.12 18.07
C HIS A 770 45.05 -15.86 17.70
N THR A 771 43.75 -16.02 17.53
CA THR A 771 42.83 -14.97 17.09
C THR A 771 41.73 -14.74 18.14
N PRO A 772 41.66 -13.54 18.74
CA PRO A 772 40.65 -13.23 19.75
C PRO A 772 39.25 -13.14 19.14
N ILE A 773 38.23 -13.62 19.85
CA ILE A 773 36.82 -13.45 19.49
C ILE A 773 36.30 -12.23 20.25
N ILE A 774 35.96 -11.16 19.53
CA ILE A 774 35.54 -9.88 20.14
C ILE A 774 34.11 -9.55 19.68
N ILE A 775 33.20 -9.42 20.64
CA ILE A 775 31.79 -9.06 20.40
C ILE A 775 31.47 -7.82 21.24
N GLY A 776 30.97 -6.76 20.60
CA GLY A 776 30.63 -5.51 21.30
C GLY A 776 31.81 -4.88 22.06
N GLY A 777 33.04 -5.05 21.57
CA GLY A 777 34.27 -4.57 22.22
C GLY A 777 34.75 -5.39 23.42
N ARG A 778 34.06 -6.48 23.77
CA ARG A 778 34.46 -7.42 24.84
C ARG A 778 35.07 -8.68 24.25
N LEU A 779 36.18 -9.14 24.84
CA LEU A 779 36.80 -10.42 24.50
C LEU A 779 35.93 -11.55 25.07
N GLN A 780 35.39 -12.38 24.20
CA GLN A 780 34.49 -13.50 24.55
C GLN A 780 35.20 -14.85 24.48
N GLY A 781 36.25 -14.96 23.66
CA GLY A 781 36.94 -16.23 23.46
C GLY A 781 38.21 -16.08 22.62
N MET A 782 38.77 -17.23 22.25
CA MET A 782 39.99 -17.33 21.44
C MET A 782 39.87 -18.51 20.48
N LEU A 783 40.12 -18.27 19.20
CA LEU A 783 40.27 -19.31 18.19
C LEU A 783 41.76 -19.50 17.90
N SER A 784 42.25 -20.74 17.90
CA SER A 784 43.67 -21.03 17.70
C SER A 784 43.88 -22.03 16.58
N PHE A 785 44.86 -21.77 15.73
CA PHE A 785 45.17 -22.52 14.53
C PHE A 785 46.63 -22.97 14.56
N PHE A 786 46.89 -24.22 14.17
CA PHE A 786 48.24 -24.80 14.16
C PHE A 786 48.49 -25.57 12.86
N SER A 787 49.71 -25.49 12.33
CA SER A 787 50.16 -26.24 11.15
C SER A 787 51.50 -26.93 11.39
N LYS A 788 51.65 -28.16 10.88
CA LYS A 788 52.86 -28.99 10.87
C LYS A 788 53.61 -28.95 9.54
N GLU A 789 52.92 -28.59 8.46
CA GLU A 789 53.47 -28.67 7.10
C GLU A 789 53.95 -27.31 6.55
N TYR A 790 53.25 -26.22 6.87
CA TYR A 790 53.45 -24.94 6.19
C TYR A 790 54.09 -23.89 7.10
N LYS A 791 55.31 -23.47 6.75
CA LYS A 791 55.95 -22.24 7.27
C LYS A 791 55.50 -21.03 6.43
N GLY A 792 55.33 -19.87 7.05
CA GLY A 792 54.94 -18.63 6.35
C GLY A 792 53.45 -18.50 5.99
N LEU A 793 52.58 -19.35 6.55
CA LEU A 793 51.15 -19.40 6.23
C LEU A 793 50.38 -18.13 6.65
N PHE A 794 50.78 -17.49 7.75
CA PHE A 794 50.09 -16.37 8.38
C PHE A 794 50.60 -15.02 7.87
N THR A 795 50.21 -14.67 6.65
CA THR A 795 50.37 -13.30 6.13
C THR A 795 49.38 -12.36 6.83
N ASP A 796 49.65 -11.05 6.85
CA ASP A 796 48.74 -10.05 7.44
C ASP A 796 47.32 -10.19 6.86
N GLU A 797 47.26 -10.43 5.57
CA GLU A 797 46.02 -10.66 4.82
C GLU A 797 45.25 -11.91 5.26
N PHE A 798 45.94 -12.99 5.59
CA PHE A 798 45.32 -14.21 6.09
C PHE A 798 44.89 -14.07 7.55
N LEU A 799 45.62 -13.27 8.34
CA LEU A 799 45.26 -12.96 9.72
C LEU A 799 43.97 -12.15 9.83
N ASP A 800 43.76 -11.20 8.92
CA ASP A 800 42.51 -10.45 8.81
C ASP A 800 41.32 -11.39 8.51
N LEU A 801 41.50 -12.35 7.58
CA LEU A 801 40.50 -13.37 7.29
C LEU A 801 40.17 -14.24 8.52
N LEU A 802 41.18 -14.75 9.22
CA LEU A 802 40.98 -15.54 10.43
C LEU A 802 40.27 -14.76 11.53
N GLN A 803 40.51 -13.44 11.62
CA GLN A 803 39.82 -12.54 12.53
C GLN A 803 38.35 -12.32 12.16
N SER A 804 38.04 -12.15 10.87
CA SER A 804 36.65 -12.12 10.37
C SER A 804 35.91 -13.40 10.74
N VAL A 805 36.53 -14.58 10.51
CA VAL A 805 35.96 -15.89 10.85
C VAL A 805 35.75 -16.04 12.35
N ALA A 806 36.74 -15.66 13.17
CA ALA A 806 36.65 -15.73 14.63
C ALA A 806 35.51 -14.85 15.19
N ASN A 807 35.38 -13.62 14.69
CA ASN A 807 34.31 -12.71 15.10
C ASN A 807 32.93 -13.20 14.65
N GLN A 808 32.82 -13.71 13.42
CA GLN A 808 31.56 -14.26 12.92
C GLN A 808 31.15 -15.52 13.69
N MET A 809 32.08 -16.43 13.99
CA MET A 809 31.83 -17.60 14.83
C MET A 809 31.39 -17.19 16.23
N GLY A 810 32.02 -16.16 16.82
CA GLY A 810 31.58 -15.57 18.07
C GLY A 810 30.13 -15.07 18.02
N PHE A 811 29.79 -14.27 17.01
CA PHE A 811 28.44 -13.73 16.82
C PHE A 811 27.40 -14.84 16.65
N LEU A 812 27.69 -15.88 15.85
CA LEU A 812 26.77 -16.99 15.61
C LEU A 812 26.54 -17.83 16.88
N ILE A 813 27.58 -18.05 17.69
CA ILE A 813 27.44 -18.74 18.99
C ILE A 813 26.57 -17.92 19.94
N ASP A 814 26.77 -16.60 20.02
CA ASP A 814 25.98 -15.72 20.88
C ASP A 814 24.51 -15.66 20.44
N ASN A 815 24.27 -15.50 19.13
CA ASN A 815 22.94 -15.46 18.55
C ASN A 815 22.19 -16.79 18.75
N SER A 816 22.86 -17.93 18.55
CA SER A 816 22.24 -19.25 18.77
C SER A 816 21.80 -19.44 20.23
N LYS A 817 22.59 -18.96 21.20
CA LYS A 817 22.21 -18.99 22.63
C LYS A 817 21.01 -18.09 22.93
N GLN A 818 20.97 -16.88 22.37
CA GLN A 818 19.84 -15.96 22.54
C GLN A 818 18.56 -16.52 21.91
N THR A 819 18.68 -17.15 20.74
CA THR A 819 17.55 -17.79 20.05
C THR A 819 16.96 -18.92 20.88
N GLU A 820 17.78 -19.81 21.46
CA GLU A 820 17.31 -20.87 22.36
C GLU A 820 16.58 -20.32 23.60
N GLN A 821 17.07 -19.21 24.17
CA GLN A 821 16.40 -18.56 25.30
C GLN A 821 15.04 -17.96 24.89
N LEU A 822 14.97 -17.31 23.73
CA LEU A 822 13.72 -16.74 23.21
C LEU A 822 12.67 -17.82 22.91
N ILE A 823 13.09 -18.97 22.34
CA ILE A 823 12.18 -20.10 22.10
C ILE A 823 11.58 -20.58 23.42
N LYS A 824 12.41 -20.81 24.44
CA LYS A 824 11.94 -21.21 25.78
C LYS A 824 10.97 -20.20 26.39
N MET A 825 11.27 -18.90 26.28
CA MET A 825 10.35 -17.85 26.77
C MET A 825 9.02 -17.85 26.01
N ARG A 826 9.04 -18.12 24.71
CA ARG A 826 7.82 -18.20 23.89
C ARG A 826 6.96 -19.41 24.25
N GLU A 827 7.58 -20.55 24.53
CA GLU A 827 6.88 -21.75 25.02
C GLU A 827 6.18 -21.46 26.35
N ILE A 828 6.90 -20.88 27.33
CA ILE A 828 6.33 -20.48 28.62
C ILE A 828 5.17 -19.48 28.44
N SER A 829 5.33 -18.48 27.56
CA SER A 829 4.28 -17.48 27.30
C SER A 829 3.01 -18.12 26.72
N LYS A 830 3.16 -19.14 25.87
CA LYS A 830 2.03 -19.88 25.29
C LYS A 830 1.31 -20.72 26.35
N GLU A 831 2.04 -21.33 27.27
CA GLU A 831 1.44 -22.05 28.40
C GLU A 831 0.66 -21.11 29.33
N LEU A 832 1.19 -19.90 29.57
CA LEU A 832 0.51 -18.85 30.35
C LEU A 832 -0.76 -18.32 29.65
N GLU A 833 -0.74 -18.17 28.33
CA GLU A 833 -1.91 -17.75 27.55
C GLU A 833 -3.05 -18.79 27.64
N ILE A 834 -2.72 -20.08 27.61
CA ILE A 834 -3.68 -21.16 27.85
C ILE A 834 -4.24 -21.09 29.28
N ALA A 835 -3.39 -20.85 30.28
CA ALA A 835 -3.84 -20.71 31.67
C ALA A 835 -4.82 -19.52 31.84
N LYS A 836 -4.58 -18.41 31.12
CA LYS A 836 -5.49 -17.26 31.06
C LYS A 836 -6.86 -17.61 30.48
N GLU A 837 -6.89 -18.35 29.37
CA GLU A 837 -8.15 -18.81 28.76
C GLU A 837 -8.94 -19.71 29.71
N ILE A 838 -8.26 -20.64 30.40
CA ILE A 838 -8.90 -21.51 31.40
C ILE A 838 -9.48 -20.66 32.53
N GLN A 839 -8.71 -19.74 33.09
CA GLN A 839 -9.18 -18.87 34.18
C GLN A 839 -10.39 -18.03 33.78
N ASN A 840 -10.35 -17.39 32.60
CA ASN A 840 -11.48 -16.61 32.10
C ASN A 840 -12.74 -17.47 31.91
N SER A 841 -12.60 -18.74 31.50
CA SER A 841 -13.73 -19.67 31.39
C SER A 841 -14.36 -20.07 32.73
N LEU A 842 -13.66 -19.85 33.85
CA LEU A 842 -14.18 -20.11 35.19
C LEU A 842 -15.06 -18.96 35.70
N LEU A 843 -14.87 -17.75 35.20
CA LEU A 843 -15.69 -16.59 35.55
C LEU A 843 -17.09 -16.72 34.93
N PRO A 844 -18.13 -16.13 35.54
CA PRO A 844 -19.50 -16.26 35.06
C PRO A 844 -19.76 -15.43 33.79
N ASP A 845 -20.20 -16.10 32.72
CA ASP A 845 -20.64 -15.45 31.47
C ASP A 845 -22.11 -14.98 31.48
N LYS A 846 -22.87 -15.36 32.52
CA LYS A 846 -24.30 -15.03 32.67
C LYS A 846 -24.55 -14.36 34.00
N PHE A 847 -25.23 -13.22 33.93
CA PHE A 847 -25.67 -12.49 35.10
C PHE A 847 -27.08 -12.91 35.52
N PRO A 848 -27.42 -12.83 36.82
CA PRO A 848 -28.75 -13.19 37.30
C PRO A 848 -29.83 -12.24 36.74
N GLU A 849 -30.90 -12.82 36.18
CA GLU A 849 -32.07 -12.07 35.69
C GLU A 849 -33.16 -12.03 36.76
N VAL A 850 -33.08 -11.06 37.67
CA VAL A 850 -34.11 -10.83 38.72
C VAL A 850 -34.94 -9.60 38.38
N ARG A 851 -36.26 -9.71 38.51
CA ARG A 851 -37.19 -8.62 38.16
C ARG A 851 -36.91 -7.38 39.01
N GLY A 852 -36.62 -6.24 38.37
CA GLY A 852 -36.31 -4.99 39.05
C GLY A 852 -34.82 -4.77 39.34
N LEU A 853 -33.96 -5.75 39.01
CA LEU A 853 -32.50 -5.61 39.11
C LEU A 853 -31.85 -5.74 37.74
N LYS A 854 -30.77 -4.99 37.54
CA LYS A 854 -29.80 -5.23 36.47
C LYS A 854 -28.42 -5.41 37.10
N VAL A 855 -27.62 -6.31 36.53
CA VAL A 855 -26.29 -6.64 37.02
C VAL A 855 -25.32 -6.70 35.85
N ASP A 856 -24.12 -6.19 36.03
CA ASP A 856 -22.98 -6.41 35.15
C ASP A 856 -21.69 -6.45 35.98
N ALA A 857 -20.67 -7.15 35.49
CA ALA A 857 -19.39 -7.29 36.18
C ALA A 857 -18.22 -7.43 35.20
N THR A 858 -17.00 -7.31 35.71
CA THR A 858 -15.76 -7.59 34.99
C THR A 858 -14.65 -7.95 35.96
N CYS A 859 -13.68 -8.72 35.49
CA CYS A 859 -12.41 -9.00 36.15
C CYS A 859 -11.32 -8.90 35.09
N ILE A 860 -10.33 -8.04 35.30
CA ILE A 860 -9.22 -7.78 34.38
C ILE A 860 -7.91 -8.03 35.11
N SER A 861 -7.23 -9.12 34.77
CA SER A 861 -5.93 -9.45 35.37
C SER A 861 -4.85 -8.46 34.95
N SER A 862 -3.98 -8.08 35.89
CA SER A 862 -2.77 -7.28 35.68
C SER A 862 -1.72 -8.00 34.84
N GLU A 863 -1.61 -9.32 35.03
CA GLU A 863 -0.67 -10.21 34.36
C GLU A 863 -1.41 -11.20 33.41
N TYR A 864 -0.77 -12.32 33.08
CA TYR A 864 -1.41 -13.39 32.31
C TYR A 864 -2.57 -14.04 33.08
N VAL A 865 -2.45 -14.26 34.38
CA VAL A 865 -3.48 -14.84 35.26
C VAL A 865 -3.55 -14.06 36.57
N GLY A 866 -4.73 -14.00 37.18
CA GLY A 866 -4.99 -13.19 38.38
C GLY A 866 -5.36 -13.97 39.64
N GLY A 867 -5.38 -13.30 40.80
CA GLY A 867 -5.93 -13.81 42.07
C GLY A 867 -7.41 -13.47 42.25
N ASP A 868 -7.90 -12.47 41.53
CA ASP A 868 -9.25 -11.94 41.63
C ASP A 868 -10.35 -12.90 41.16
N TYR A 869 -11.51 -12.81 41.83
CA TYR A 869 -12.68 -13.64 41.54
C TYR A 869 -14.00 -12.97 41.89
N PHE A 870 -14.98 -13.15 41.01
CA PHE A 870 -16.38 -12.88 41.32
C PHE A 870 -17.28 -13.99 40.78
N ASP A 871 -18.41 -14.21 41.42
CA ASP A 871 -19.44 -15.15 40.94
C ASP A 871 -20.83 -14.81 41.48
N PHE A 872 -21.85 -15.41 40.86
CA PHE A 872 -23.26 -15.22 41.17
C PHE A 872 -23.95 -16.57 41.43
N PHE A 873 -24.83 -16.61 42.43
CA PHE A 873 -25.57 -17.80 42.82
C PHE A 873 -27.06 -17.48 42.95
N ASN A 874 -27.90 -18.21 42.22
CA ASN A 874 -29.36 -18.08 42.34
C ASN A 874 -29.85 -18.92 43.51
N VAL A 875 -30.00 -18.29 44.68
CA VAL A 875 -30.42 -18.98 45.92
C VAL A 875 -31.93 -18.97 46.10
N THR A 876 -32.65 -17.98 45.55
CA THR A 876 -34.12 -17.86 45.65
C THR A 876 -34.75 -17.37 44.36
N GLU A 877 -36.08 -17.52 44.18
CA GLU A 877 -36.81 -16.92 43.05
C GLU A 877 -36.86 -15.38 43.13
N ASP A 878 -36.74 -14.81 44.34
CA ASP A 878 -36.85 -13.37 44.63
C ASP A 878 -35.50 -12.74 45.05
N GLY A 879 -34.36 -13.27 44.60
CA GLY A 879 -33.05 -12.77 45.00
C GLY A 879 -31.87 -13.68 44.64
N PHE A 880 -30.65 -13.12 44.65
CA PHE A 880 -29.41 -13.84 44.34
C PHE A 880 -28.29 -13.48 45.31
N ASP A 881 -27.30 -14.35 45.40
CA ASP A 881 -26.06 -14.09 46.14
C ASP A 881 -24.93 -13.79 45.15
N PHE A 882 -23.99 -12.94 45.55
CA PHE A 882 -22.76 -12.70 44.81
C PHE A 882 -21.55 -12.62 45.73
N VAL A 883 -20.38 -12.88 45.16
CA VAL A 883 -19.10 -12.84 45.86
C VAL A 883 -18.11 -12.01 45.07
N VAL A 884 -17.27 -11.24 45.76
CA VAL A 884 -16.06 -10.62 45.22
C VAL A 884 -14.91 -10.96 46.15
N ALA A 885 -13.83 -11.51 45.61
CA ALA A 885 -12.68 -11.96 46.36
C ALA A 885 -11.37 -11.64 45.63
N ASP A 886 -10.32 -11.41 46.41
CA ASP A 886 -8.95 -11.29 45.93
C ASP A 886 -8.04 -12.23 46.74
N VAL A 887 -7.23 -13.01 46.04
CA VAL A 887 -6.24 -13.92 46.59
C VAL A 887 -4.87 -13.26 46.47
N SER A 888 -4.16 -13.10 47.58
CA SER A 888 -2.87 -12.42 47.61
C SER A 888 -1.88 -12.94 46.55
N GLY A 889 -1.45 -12.04 45.65
CA GLY A 889 -0.49 -12.31 44.59
C GLY A 889 -1.13 -12.45 43.19
N HIS A 890 -0.35 -12.26 42.13
CA HIS A 890 -0.88 -12.13 40.76
C HIS A 890 -0.18 -13.12 39.80
N ASN A 891 -0.07 -14.38 40.23
CA ASN A 891 0.69 -15.41 39.52
C ASN A 891 -0.11 -16.72 39.39
N ILE A 892 0.48 -17.73 38.76
CA ILE A 892 -0.19 -19.02 38.53
C ILE A 892 -0.67 -19.65 39.84
N ALA A 893 0.07 -19.50 40.93
CA ALA A 893 -0.30 -20.09 42.21
C ALA A 893 -1.55 -19.43 42.82
N SER A 894 -1.68 -18.10 42.74
CA SER A 894 -2.90 -17.41 43.22
C SER A 894 -4.13 -17.77 42.37
N ALA A 895 -3.99 -17.90 41.06
CA ALA A 895 -5.06 -18.34 40.16
C ALA A 895 -5.56 -19.77 40.45
N LEU A 896 -4.68 -20.67 40.89
CA LEU A 896 -5.04 -22.03 41.30
C LEU A 896 -5.84 -22.02 42.62
N VAL A 897 -5.39 -21.23 43.59
CA VAL A 897 -6.11 -21.05 44.87
C VAL A 897 -7.49 -20.44 44.63
N MET A 898 -7.58 -19.44 43.75
CA MET A 898 -8.86 -18.86 43.32
C MET A 898 -9.82 -19.94 42.79
N SER A 899 -9.32 -20.83 41.91
CA SER A 899 -10.12 -21.91 41.32
C SER A 899 -10.64 -22.92 42.36
N GLU A 900 -9.83 -23.20 43.38
CA GLU A 900 -10.19 -24.05 44.52
C GLU A 900 -11.27 -23.39 45.39
N VAL A 901 -11.07 -22.13 45.76
CA VAL A 901 -12.00 -21.32 46.55
C VAL A 901 -13.36 -21.25 45.86
N ARG A 902 -13.37 -20.95 44.55
CA ARG A 902 -14.58 -20.98 43.72
C ARG A 902 -15.32 -22.31 43.82
N SER A 903 -14.59 -23.42 43.69
CA SER A 903 -15.16 -24.76 43.72
C SER A 903 -15.78 -25.09 45.09
N LEU A 904 -15.12 -24.66 46.17
CA LEU A 904 -15.62 -24.79 47.53
C LEU A 904 -16.90 -23.97 47.75
N ILE A 905 -16.92 -22.71 47.30
CA ILE A 905 -18.10 -21.84 47.38
C ILE A 905 -19.28 -22.47 46.64
N LYS A 906 -19.08 -22.93 45.39
CA LYS A 906 -20.13 -23.61 44.61
C LYS A 906 -20.68 -24.84 45.31
N SER A 907 -19.80 -25.63 45.94
CA SER A 907 -20.20 -26.82 46.69
C SER A 907 -21.06 -26.47 47.90
N ILE A 908 -20.65 -25.47 48.69
CA ILE A 908 -21.39 -25.02 49.88
C ILE A 908 -22.75 -24.46 49.49
N VAL A 909 -22.80 -23.54 48.53
CA VAL A 909 -24.04 -22.85 48.13
C VAL A 909 -25.05 -23.82 47.52
N ASN A 910 -24.61 -24.74 46.65
CA ASN A 910 -25.52 -25.72 46.03
C ASN A 910 -26.03 -26.78 47.00
N SER A 911 -25.25 -27.13 48.04
CA SER A 911 -25.65 -28.15 49.02
C SER A 911 -26.41 -27.58 50.22
N ARG A 912 -26.22 -26.29 50.53
CA ARG A 912 -26.72 -25.63 51.75
C ARG A 912 -27.10 -24.16 51.50
N GLY A 913 -27.90 -23.91 50.47
CA GLY A 913 -28.31 -22.55 50.07
C GLY A 913 -29.07 -21.75 51.14
N GLU A 914 -29.60 -22.40 52.18
CA GLU A 914 -30.28 -21.72 53.30
C GLU A 914 -29.34 -21.01 54.28
N LEU A 915 -28.03 -21.29 54.22
CA LEU A 915 -27.03 -20.68 55.11
C LEU A 915 -26.96 -19.16 54.93
N SER A 916 -26.62 -18.48 56.02
CA SER A 916 -26.38 -17.04 56.04
C SER A 916 -25.01 -16.69 55.41
N PRO A 917 -24.82 -15.49 54.82
CA PRO A 917 -23.51 -15.03 54.33
C PRO A 917 -22.34 -15.23 55.31
N ALA A 918 -22.56 -14.99 56.60
CA ALA A 918 -21.55 -15.18 57.63
C ALA A 918 -21.19 -16.67 57.85
N GLU A 919 -22.19 -17.56 57.82
CA GLU A 919 -21.98 -19.01 57.93
C GLU A 919 -21.22 -19.55 56.71
N ILE A 920 -21.52 -19.04 55.51
CA ILE A 920 -20.82 -19.39 54.27
C ILE A 920 -19.33 -19.04 54.37
N LEU A 921 -18.98 -17.79 54.75
CA LEU A 921 -17.59 -17.41 54.97
C LEU A 921 -16.90 -18.26 56.04
N GLY A 922 -17.61 -18.60 57.12
CA GLY A 922 -17.07 -19.48 58.17
C GLY A 922 -16.78 -20.91 57.68
N HIS A 923 -17.57 -21.42 56.72
CA HIS A 923 -17.30 -22.70 56.07
C HIS A 923 -16.12 -22.63 55.08
N ILE A 924 -16.02 -21.54 54.31
CA ILE A 924 -14.89 -21.32 53.39
C ILE A 924 -13.57 -21.21 54.17
N ASN A 925 -13.54 -20.39 55.23
CA ASN A 925 -12.35 -20.20 56.05
C ASN A 925 -11.84 -21.53 56.62
N ARG A 926 -12.73 -22.32 57.22
CA ARG A 926 -12.36 -23.64 57.78
C ARG A 926 -11.90 -24.64 56.71
N GLY A 927 -12.50 -24.59 55.52
CA GLY A 927 -12.14 -25.47 54.41
C GLY A 927 -10.78 -25.13 53.79
N MET A 928 -10.40 -23.85 53.76
CA MET A 928 -9.18 -23.37 53.12
C MET A 928 -8.01 -23.12 54.09
N TYR A 929 -8.23 -23.07 55.41
CA TYR A 929 -7.24 -22.59 56.39
C TYR A 929 -5.89 -23.31 56.29
N ASP A 930 -5.89 -24.65 56.30
CA ASP A 930 -4.64 -25.43 56.30
C ASP A 930 -3.82 -25.24 55.02
N ASP A 931 -4.48 -25.00 53.88
CA ASP A 931 -3.80 -24.86 52.60
C ASP A 931 -3.34 -23.43 52.36
N LEU A 932 -4.13 -22.43 52.77
CA LEU A 932 -3.71 -21.02 52.80
C LEU A 932 -2.50 -20.81 53.73
N ALA A 933 -2.50 -21.42 54.91
CA ALA A 933 -1.40 -21.31 55.87
C ALA A 933 -0.10 -21.94 55.35
N LYS A 934 -0.17 -23.06 54.60
CA LYS A 934 1.03 -23.69 54.00
C LYS A 934 1.62 -22.87 52.85
N LEU A 935 0.75 -22.22 52.08
CA LEU A 935 1.16 -21.44 50.91
C LEU A 935 1.48 -19.98 51.24
N GLU A 936 1.32 -19.57 52.50
CA GLU A 936 1.44 -18.18 52.97
C GLU A 936 0.52 -17.21 52.19
N PHE A 937 -0.64 -17.70 51.77
CA PHE A 937 -1.66 -16.91 51.08
C PHE A 937 -2.77 -16.46 52.04
N ILE A 938 -3.37 -15.33 51.71
CA ILE A 938 -4.55 -14.76 52.38
C ILE A 938 -5.58 -14.38 51.32
N ILE A 939 -6.85 -14.37 51.71
CA ILE A 939 -7.95 -14.02 50.79
C ILE A 939 -8.80 -12.93 51.43
N THR A 940 -8.98 -11.83 50.72
CA THR A 940 -10.04 -10.86 51.01
C THR A 940 -11.31 -11.32 50.31
N MET A 941 -12.45 -11.33 51.00
CA MET A 941 -13.70 -11.77 50.39
C MET A 941 -14.91 -11.05 50.99
N ILE A 942 -15.82 -10.59 50.13
CA ILE A 942 -17.16 -10.20 50.53
C ILE A 942 -18.19 -11.12 49.91
N TYR A 943 -19.11 -11.61 50.74
CA TYR A 943 -20.24 -12.41 50.31
C TYR A 943 -21.53 -11.65 50.60
N VAL A 944 -22.37 -11.45 49.59
CA VAL A 944 -23.56 -10.59 49.65
C VAL A 944 -24.77 -11.36 49.14
N ARG A 945 -25.85 -11.33 49.90
CA ARG A 945 -27.19 -11.81 49.54
C ARG A 945 -28.10 -10.62 49.25
N VAL A 946 -28.68 -10.60 48.06
CA VAL A 946 -29.62 -9.57 47.61
C VAL A 946 -31.05 -10.09 47.74
N ASP A 947 -31.80 -9.54 48.68
CA ASP A 947 -33.20 -9.90 48.98
C ASP A 947 -34.14 -8.86 48.37
N THR A 948 -34.68 -9.14 47.18
CA THR A 948 -35.58 -8.22 46.48
C THR A 948 -36.99 -8.18 47.07
N LYS A 949 -37.37 -9.22 47.83
CA LYS A 949 -38.68 -9.29 48.48
C LYS A 949 -38.79 -8.28 49.61
N ASN A 950 -37.72 -8.11 50.40
CA ASN A 950 -37.67 -7.16 51.50
C ASN A 950 -36.89 -5.87 51.14
N ASN A 951 -36.41 -5.74 49.90
CA ASN A 951 -35.55 -4.64 49.44
C ASN A 951 -34.37 -4.39 50.38
N ARG A 952 -33.52 -5.40 50.59
CA ARG A 952 -32.33 -5.28 51.45
C ARG A 952 -31.17 -6.12 50.94
N ILE A 953 -29.95 -5.74 51.30
CA ILE A 953 -28.76 -6.59 51.17
C ILE A 953 -28.32 -7.08 52.54
N ILE A 954 -27.91 -8.34 52.58
CA ILE A 954 -27.33 -8.99 53.75
C ILE A 954 -25.92 -9.42 53.34
N TYR A 955 -24.89 -9.02 54.08
CA TYR A 955 -23.51 -9.35 53.71
C TYR A 955 -22.64 -9.68 54.90
N ALA A 956 -21.57 -10.43 54.62
CA ALA A 956 -20.44 -10.64 55.51
C ALA A 956 -19.16 -10.30 54.74
N ASN A 957 -18.23 -9.61 55.39
CA ASN A 957 -17.03 -9.07 54.74
C ASN A 957 -15.77 -9.53 55.49
N ALA A 958 -15.00 -10.43 54.89
CA ALA A 958 -13.70 -10.90 55.36
C ALA A 958 -12.56 -10.06 54.76
N GLY A 959 -12.44 -8.81 55.21
CA GLY A 959 -11.34 -7.91 54.87
C GLY A 959 -11.31 -7.38 53.43
N GLN A 960 -12.39 -7.55 52.65
CA GLN A 960 -12.51 -6.96 51.32
C GLN A 960 -12.99 -5.49 51.39
N ASN A 961 -12.74 -4.74 50.31
CA ASN A 961 -13.22 -3.37 50.18
C ASN A 961 -14.75 -3.29 50.32
N PRO A 962 -15.26 -2.42 51.21
CA PRO A 962 -16.71 -2.29 51.41
C PRO A 962 -17.41 -1.81 50.12
N PRO A 963 -18.54 -2.43 49.72
CA PRO A 963 -19.35 -1.94 48.62
C PRO A 963 -19.77 -0.48 48.79
N ILE A 964 -19.77 0.26 47.69
CA ILE A 964 -20.25 1.64 47.63
C ILE A 964 -21.70 1.64 47.15
N ILE A 965 -22.56 2.36 47.85
CA ILE A 965 -23.96 2.58 47.49
C ILE A 965 -24.15 4.04 47.10
N CYS A 966 -24.79 4.28 45.95
CA CYS A 966 -25.15 5.61 45.46
C CYS A 966 -26.65 5.71 45.19
N ASP A 967 -27.32 6.68 45.82
CA ASP A 967 -28.72 7.05 45.59
C ASP A 967 -28.82 8.29 44.69
N LYS A 968 -29.95 8.47 43.98
CA LYS A 968 -30.21 9.59 43.08
C LYS A 968 -30.07 10.93 43.79
N GLY A 969 -29.00 11.67 43.47
CA GLY A 969 -28.79 13.03 43.97
C GLY A 969 -28.29 13.10 45.42
N LYS A 970 -27.83 11.99 46.00
CA LYS A 970 -27.11 11.95 47.28
C LYS A 970 -25.65 11.57 47.07
N GLU A 971 -24.81 11.86 48.06
CA GLU A 971 -23.42 11.42 48.06
C GLU A 971 -23.34 9.89 48.19
N ALA A 972 -22.45 9.27 47.42
CA ALA A 972 -22.16 7.84 47.56
C ALA A 972 -21.46 7.56 48.90
N TYR A 973 -21.86 6.47 49.56
CA TYR A 973 -21.31 6.06 50.85
C TYR A 973 -20.90 4.58 50.83
N GLU A 974 -19.91 4.24 51.65
CA GLU A 974 -19.46 2.86 51.84
C GLU A 974 -20.33 2.18 52.89
N VAL A 975 -20.63 0.89 52.69
CA VAL A 975 -21.32 0.10 53.72
C VAL A 975 -20.40 -0.14 54.93
N VAL A 976 -20.97 -0.15 56.13
CA VAL A 976 -20.20 -0.28 57.38
C VAL A 976 -20.12 -1.75 57.80
N GLY A 977 -18.92 -2.28 57.98
CA GLY A 977 -18.72 -3.62 58.53
C GLY A 977 -17.58 -4.37 57.85
N GLY A 978 -16.78 -5.05 58.68
CA GLY A 978 -15.64 -5.84 58.23
C GLY A 978 -15.10 -6.70 59.36
N ASP A 979 -14.71 -7.91 59.01
CA ASP A 979 -14.05 -8.91 59.83
C ASP A 979 -12.67 -9.24 59.25
N PRO A 980 -11.81 -10.00 59.96
CA PRO A 980 -10.49 -10.41 59.46
C PRO A 980 -10.54 -11.19 58.14
N LEU A 981 -9.42 -11.16 57.40
CA LEU A 981 -9.23 -11.89 56.15
C LEU A 981 -9.31 -13.41 56.36
N LEU A 982 -9.66 -14.15 55.31
CA LEU A 982 -9.63 -15.61 55.33
C LEU A 982 -8.19 -16.11 55.40
N GLY A 983 -7.98 -17.21 56.14
CA GLY A 983 -6.66 -17.82 56.32
C GLY A 983 -5.86 -17.32 57.53
N VAL A 984 -6.32 -16.27 58.23
CA VAL A 984 -5.60 -15.71 59.40
C VAL A 984 -5.88 -16.49 60.69
N PHE A 985 -7.14 -16.85 60.94
CA PHE A 985 -7.58 -17.58 62.14
C PHE A 985 -8.33 -18.85 61.76
N SER A 986 -8.06 -19.98 62.41
CA SER A 986 -8.66 -21.28 62.07
C SER A 986 -10.16 -21.36 62.41
N GLU A 987 -10.58 -20.80 63.54
CA GLU A 987 -11.97 -20.71 63.97
C GLU A 987 -12.36 -19.24 64.22
N TYR A 988 -13.12 -18.67 63.29
CA TYR A 988 -13.66 -17.31 63.39
C TYR A 988 -15.14 -17.29 63.05
N SER A 989 -15.93 -16.55 63.84
CA SER A 989 -17.36 -16.34 63.58
C SER A 989 -17.56 -14.97 62.94
N PHE A 990 -17.79 -14.98 61.62
CA PHE A 990 -18.07 -13.77 60.85
C PHE A 990 -19.39 -13.13 61.31
N LYS A 991 -19.46 -11.81 61.23
CA LYS A 991 -20.64 -11.01 61.51
C LYS A 991 -21.42 -10.76 60.23
N GLU A 992 -22.73 -10.70 60.40
CA GLU A 992 -23.65 -10.37 59.34
C GLU A 992 -24.13 -8.92 59.50
N PHE A 993 -24.18 -8.22 58.38
CA PHE A 993 -24.65 -6.85 58.28
C PHE A 993 -25.83 -6.78 57.33
N THR A 994 -26.75 -5.85 57.57
CA THR A 994 -27.94 -5.65 56.73
C THR A 994 -28.10 -4.19 56.38
N VAL A 995 -28.39 -3.90 55.12
CA VAL A 995 -28.68 -2.54 54.62
C VAL A 995 -29.97 -2.58 53.83
N ASP A 996 -30.94 -1.74 54.22
CA ASP A 996 -32.21 -1.59 53.51
C ASP A 996 -32.02 -0.70 52.27
N LEU A 997 -32.61 -1.09 51.15
CA LEU A 997 -32.53 -0.42 49.86
C LEU A 997 -33.81 0.38 49.56
N GLN A 998 -33.65 1.59 49.01
CA GLN A 998 -34.77 2.53 48.73
C GLN A 998 -35.30 2.49 47.29
N GLY A 999 -34.83 1.56 46.45
CA GLY A 999 -35.40 1.26 45.13
C GLY A 999 -34.91 2.11 43.96
N ASN A 1000 -33.86 2.91 44.12
CA ASN A 1000 -33.20 3.67 43.03
C ASN A 1000 -31.67 3.71 43.17
N GLU A 1001 -31.10 2.80 43.96
CA GLU A 1001 -29.69 2.78 44.31
C GLU A 1001 -28.87 1.94 43.32
N THR A 1002 -27.61 2.34 43.15
CA THR A 1002 -26.58 1.54 42.48
C THR A 1002 -25.57 1.07 43.52
N ILE A 1003 -25.24 -0.21 43.48
CA ILE A 1003 -24.26 -0.87 44.34
C ILE A 1003 -23.05 -1.22 43.49
N LEU A 1004 -21.86 -0.84 43.95
CA LEU A 1004 -20.57 -1.18 43.37
C LEU A 1004 -19.75 -1.96 44.40
N ALA A 1005 -19.53 -3.25 44.15
CA ALA A 1005 -18.54 -4.06 44.88
C ALA A 1005 -17.28 -4.19 44.00
N TYR A 1006 -16.09 -4.10 44.59
CA TYR A 1006 -14.84 -3.99 43.83
C TYR A 1006 -13.64 -4.51 44.62
N THR A 1007 -12.55 -4.81 43.92
CA THR A 1007 -11.22 -5.09 44.49
C THR A 1007 -10.35 -3.84 44.49
N ASP A 1008 -9.30 -3.83 45.30
CA ASP A 1008 -8.41 -2.67 45.48
C ASP A 1008 -7.68 -2.25 44.20
N GLY A 1009 -7.48 -3.11 43.21
CA GLY A 1009 -6.92 -2.69 41.91
C GLY A 1009 -7.65 -1.53 41.24
N LEU A 1010 -8.94 -1.31 41.55
CA LEU A 1010 -9.67 -0.10 41.13
C LEU A 1010 -9.18 1.18 41.82
N THR A 1011 -8.95 1.14 43.13
CA THR A 1011 -8.51 2.29 43.91
C THR A 1011 -6.99 2.49 43.84
N ASP A 1012 -6.27 1.41 43.64
CA ASP A 1012 -4.80 1.35 43.70
C ASP A 1012 -4.16 1.52 42.31
N THR A 1013 -4.97 1.69 41.27
CA THR A 1013 -4.49 2.11 39.95
C THR A 1013 -3.76 3.45 40.05
N GLN A 1014 -2.52 3.50 39.55
CA GLN A 1014 -1.66 4.69 39.59
C GLN A 1014 -1.65 5.45 38.25
N ASN A 1015 -1.64 6.78 38.32
CA ASN A 1015 -1.35 7.63 37.17
C ASN A 1015 0.16 7.72 36.87
N VAL A 1016 0.55 8.44 35.81
CA VAL A 1016 1.95 8.66 35.42
C VAL A 1016 2.81 9.34 36.50
N TYR A 1017 2.19 10.11 37.40
CA TYR A 1017 2.83 10.79 38.53
C TYR A 1017 2.98 9.90 39.77
N GLY A 1018 2.36 8.71 39.78
CA GLY A 1018 2.35 7.78 40.91
C GLY A 1018 1.22 8.02 41.91
N ASP A 1019 0.25 8.89 41.61
CA ASP A 1019 -0.93 9.09 42.47
C ASP A 1019 -1.95 7.97 42.25
N PHE A 1020 -2.54 7.47 43.33
CA PHE A 1020 -3.61 6.48 43.30
C PHE A 1020 -4.95 7.07 42.85
N PHE A 1021 -5.76 6.29 42.13
CA PHE A 1021 -7.10 6.69 41.73
C PHE A 1021 -7.95 6.99 42.98
N GLY A 1022 -7.92 6.11 43.97
CA GLY A 1022 -8.47 6.33 45.29
C GLY A 1022 -10.00 6.34 45.37
N ILE A 1023 -10.48 6.14 46.60
CA ILE A 1023 -11.92 5.99 46.90
C ILE A 1023 -12.75 7.23 46.55
N GLU A 1024 -12.20 8.43 46.76
CA GLU A 1024 -12.91 9.69 46.53
C GLU A 1024 -13.18 9.94 45.04
N ASN A 1025 -12.25 9.57 44.16
CA ASN A 1025 -12.48 9.66 42.71
C ASN A 1025 -13.44 8.58 42.23
N LEU A 1026 -13.40 7.38 42.83
CA LEU A 1026 -14.37 6.32 42.53
C LEU A 1026 -15.80 6.75 42.90
N LYS A 1027 -16.01 7.32 44.10
CA LYS A 1027 -17.32 7.90 44.51
C LYS A 1027 -17.79 9.01 43.57
N LYS A 1028 -16.90 9.93 43.18
CA LYS A 1028 -17.23 10.99 42.20
C LYS A 1028 -17.63 10.43 40.84
N THR A 1029 -16.92 9.41 40.38
CA THR A 1029 -17.20 8.75 39.09
C THR A 1029 -18.57 8.07 39.13
N LEU A 1030 -18.91 7.43 40.25
CA LEU A 1030 -20.20 6.78 40.48
C LEU A 1030 -21.36 7.79 40.53
N CYS A 1031 -21.17 8.97 41.14
CA CYS A 1031 -22.19 10.02 41.24
C CYS A 1031 -22.25 10.96 40.00
N GLY A 1032 -21.20 11.03 39.19
CA GLY A 1032 -21.03 12.02 38.13
C GLY A 1032 -21.94 11.83 36.93
N VAL A 1033 -22.43 10.60 36.70
CA VAL A 1033 -23.30 10.28 35.55
C VAL A 1033 -24.38 9.28 35.97
N MET A 1034 -25.64 9.66 35.78
CA MET A 1034 -26.81 8.82 36.10
C MET A 1034 -27.09 7.82 34.97
N PHE A 1035 -26.39 6.69 34.95
CA PHE A 1035 -26.68 5.61 34.00
C PHE A 1035 -27.87 4.76 34.44
N LYS A 1036 -28.72 4.36 33.48
CA LYS A 1036 -29.85 3.44 33.71
C LYS A 1036 -29.47 1.96 33.49
N ASP A 1037 -28.23 1.72 33.06
CA ASP A 1037 -27.70 0.41 32.71
C ASP A 1037 -26.34 0.19 33.39
N PRO A 1038 -26.18 -0.87 34.22
CA PRO A 1038 -24.91 -1.24 34.84
C PRO A 1038 -23.76 -1.39 33.83
N SER A 1039 -24.05 -1.84 32.61
CA SER A 1039 -23.03 -1.96 31.56
C SER A 1039 -22.46 -0.64 31.11
N GLU A 1040 -23.29 0.41 30.99
CA GLU A 1040 -22.82 1.75 30.63
C GLU A 1040 -21.96 2.34 31.75
N LEU A 1041 -22.36 2.14 33.01
CA LEU A 1041 -21.61 2.60 34.17
C LEU A 1041 -20.26 1.85 34.31
N LYS A 1042 -20.25 0.53 34.13
CA LYS A 1042 -19.02 -0.27 34.13
C LYS A 1042 -18.04 0.22 33.07
N SER A 1043 -18.50 0.40 31.82
CA SER A 1043 -17.66 0.95 30.75
C SER A 1043 -17.13 2.35 31.09
N TYR A 1044 -17.97 3.21 31.66
CA TYR A 1044 -17.55 4.55 32.07
C TYR A 1044 -16.47 4.54 33.17
N ILE A 1045 -16.61 3.67 34.18
CA ILE A 1045 -15.59 3.50 35.23
C ILE A 1045 -14.27 3.03 34.61
N LEU A 1046 -14.31 2.04 33.71
CA LEU A 1046 -13.11 1.53 33.04
C LEU A 1046 -12.44 2.58 32.15
N ASP A 1047 -13.20 3.32 31.35
CA ASP A 1047 -12.66 4.38 30.49
C ASP A 1047 -12.01 5.48 31.34
N THR A 1048 -12.65 5.87 32.44
CA THR A 1048 -12.10 6.84 33.40
C THR A 1048 -10.80 6.33 34.03
N LEU A 1049 -10.74 5.04 34.36
CA LEU A 1049 -9.56 4.40 34.93
C LEU A 1049 -8.40 4.36 33.92
N ILE A 1050 -8.69 4.06 32.64
CA ILE A 1050 -7.72 4.08 31.54
C ILE A 1050 -7.18 5.48 31.29
N GLU A 1051 -8.06 6.49 31.26
CA GLU A 1051 -7.68 7.89 31.10
C GLU A 1051 -6.79 8.37 32.27
N PHE A 1052 -7.10 7.95 33.50
CA PHE A 1052 -6.30 8.28 34.68
C PHE A 1052 -4.92 7.61 34.66
N ARG A 1053 -4.86 6.33 34.28
CA ARG A 1053 -3.61 5.54 34.23
C ARG A 1053 -2.63 6.03 33.15
N GLY A 1054 -3.14 6.41 31.97
CA GLY A 1054 -2.31 6.80 30.82
C GLY A 1054 -1.49 5.61 30.28
N ASP A 1055 -0.20 5.84 30.00
CA ASP A 1055 0.72 4.86 29.41
C ASP A 1055 1.33 3.87 30.43
N ARG A 1056 0.93 3.90 31.71
CA ARG A 1056 1.41 2.93 32.70
C ARG A 1056 0.71 1.58 32.56
N ASP A 1057 1.45 0.52 32.89
CA ASP A 1057 0.91 -0.83 33.04
C ASP A 1057 0.01 -0.93 34.27
N GLN A 1058 -0.95 -1.84 34.22
CA GLN A 1058 -1.81 -2.16 35.35
C GLN A 1058 -1.01 -2.95 36.38
N THR A 1059 -1.05 -2.52 37.64
CA THR A 1059 -0.21 -3.11 38.70
C THR A 1059 -0.89 -4.20 39.50
N ASP A 1060 -2.23 -4.24 39.49
CA ASP A 1060 -3.03 -5.23 40.22
C ASP A 1060 -4.32 -5.58 39.46
N ASP A 1061 -4.95 -6.68 39.83
CA ASP A 1061 -6.19 -7.16 39.20
C ASP A 1061 -7.35 -6.20 39.47
N VAL A 1062 -8.18 -5.96 38.45
CA VAL A 1062 -9.32 -5.04 38.54
C VAL A 1062 -10.61 -5.84 38.43
N THR A 1063 -11.31 -5.99 39.54
CA THR A 1063 -12.63 -6.64 39.60
C THR A 1063 -13.69 -5.68 40.10
N MET A 1064 -14.85 -5.72 39.45
CA MET A 1064 -16.02 -4.99 39.91
C MET A 1064 -17.33 -5.68 39.54
N VAL A 1065 -18.31 -5.53 40.41
CA VAL A 1065 -19.71 -5.95 40.25
C VAL A 1065 -20.59 -4.73 40.45
N VAL A 1066 -21.41 -4.42 39.44
CA VAL A 1066 -22.32 -3.27 39.41
C VAL A 1066 -23.76 -3.77 39.40
N ILE A 1067 -24.56 -3.32 40.37
CA ILE A 1067 -25.97 -3.69 40.50
C ILE A 1067 -26.80 -2.41 40.54
N SER A 1068 -27.82 -2.30 39.70
CA SER A 1068 -28.77 -1.18 39.72
C SER A 1068 -30.19 -1.64 40.00
N LEU A 1069 -30.82 -1.02 40.99
CA LEU A 1069 -32.24 -1.20 41.33
C LEU A 1069 -33.13 -0.31 40.45
N ARG A 1070 -34.27 -0.85 39.98
CA ARG A 1070 -35.23 -0.17 39.09
C ARG A 1070 -36.61 0.05 39.69
#